data_AF-A0A2E6G6V2-F1
#
_entry.id   AF-A0A2E6G6V2-F1
#
_cell.length_a   1.000
_cell.length_b   1.000
_cell.length_c   1.000
_cell.angle_alpha   90.00
_cell.angle_beta   90.00
_cell.angle_gamma   90.00
#
_symmetry.space_group_name_H-M   'P 1'
#
loop_
_entity.id
_entity.type
_entity.pdbx_description
1 polymer ?
#
loop_
_entity_poly.entity_id
_entity_poly.type
_entity_poly.pdbx_seq_one_letter_code
_entity_poly.pdbx_strand_id
1 'polypeptide(L)'
;MTARRYTLFAVLLSTLPLFGQNTVGTIAYNPDLYTDGYTMIYPHNQNRAMLLNACGEVVHNWTIDEDRRPGNTAYLQPNGDIIMTSRSASVSNDAIWAGGGGEKIERRTWDNEVLWSFSANNDSMRLHHDFTVTPQGNVIAICWEVLDSLECIENGRNPNLLTGGEMWSDKLIELQPDGMGGADIVWEWRAWDHLVQDFDSTKSNFGVVADNQSLIDINYGSISNQPADWLHMNAVDFWQYSDVDQIVMSVPTFNEIWVIWHGGFFDGEIIYRWGNPEAYHRGDSTHQRLFYQHDIHWGNGLGVNPGNPDFTKFFLFNNRVPNADTTGTHSEVATLAPIFDEYPALGGTVYEFDFDNGRWGPEDFEWTYTQPGLSSSGLSSYQRLGNGGSLICSGRTGELFEITEAGDLAWQYRTPLLAGAPVEQGTELQLNNNLTFRADRYPSDFPAFDGQDLSSGTPIELNPEPLDVCAPQTCLIPYACNYEEEGECVYLSVDAPEGTLGAMMIGIVDTVLCPDGYEVTDDGFITLVPSSGGMEGGYVWDITPEIADLMIASGFESLYYDLLSQMVSVCGTEMTAVSTLLGDTLVTEYDGIGWPWPTYNGYTAPAVNFDSGCGDPDACNFEPCSLPDEALCTALDVVSEANDVTLTVQVTGGIPPFTFNVLNGELEPIDFPTVTDEEPELILEGLPDGIYCIEVSDSSGCSSVVCDTIGVVTVGKLESGSFQMHPNPSSGFVQLTLPPSWEIQSISFRDAAGREVWKPRLRASGRLEVGRLTRGTYFVEIRHAHGVAIERLVIN
;
A
#
# COMPACT_ATOMS: atom_id res chain seq x y z
N MET A 1 75.12 38.95 4.22
CA MET A 1 74.71 37.85 5.11
C MET A 1 73.26 38.09 5.49
N THR A 2 72.34 37.49 4.75
CA THR A 2 70.88 37.64 4.95
C THR A 2 70.34 36.29 5.42
N ALA A 3 69.99 36.23 6.70
CA ALA A 3 69.47 35.04 7.35
C ALA A 3 68.01 34.80 6.92
N ARG A 4 67.74 33.67 6.26
CA ARG A 4 66.38 33.16 6.03
C ARG A 4 65.96 32.36 7.27
N ARG A 5 64.90 32.84 7.93
CA ARG A 5 64.16 32.10 8.95
C ARG A 5 63.28 31.06 8.25
N TYR A 6 63.46 29.78 8.57
CA TYR A 6 62.52 28.72 8.19
C TYR A 6 61.55 28.53 9.36
N THR A 7 60.28 28.83 9.11
CA THR A 7 59.17 28.54 10.04
C THR A 7 58.76 27.08 9.82
N LEU A 8 58.91 26.25 10.85
CA LEU A 8 58.50 24.85 10.85
C LEU A 8 56.97 24.81 11.02
N PHE A 9 56.23 24.39 9.98
CA PHE A 9 54.80 24.09 10.08
C PHE A 9 54.66 22.69 10.70
N ALA A 10 54.14 22.62 11.93
CA ALA A 10 53.72 21.36 12.53
C ALA A 10 52.42 20.93 11.85
N VAL A 11 52.50 19.89 11.01
CA VAL A 11 51.33 19.20 10.46
C VAL A 11 50.76 18.33 11.58
N LEU A 12 49.64 18.77 12.17
CA LEU A 12 48.78 17.89 12.96
C LEU A 12 48.21 16.85 11.99
N LEU A 13 48.70 15.60 12.06
CA LEU A 13 47.97 14.47 11.50
C LEU A 13 46.74 14.26 12.38
N SER A 14 45.59 14.73 11.93
CA SER A 14 44.31 14.22 12.42
C SER A 14 44.19 12.77 11.96
N THR A 15 44.33 11.82 12.88
CA THR A 15 43.88 10.44 12.68
C THR A 15 42.36 10.47 12.62
N LEU A 16 41.79 10.63 11.42
CA LEU A 16 40.42 10.24 11.18
C LEU A 16 40.33 8.73 11.45
N PRO A 17 39.35 8.24 12.23
CA PRO A 17 39.10 6.81 12.27
C PRO A 17 38.74 6.37 10.84
N LEU A 18 39.55 5.46 10.29
CA LEU A 18 39.10 4.62 9.18
C LEU A 18 38.00 3.74 9.75
N PHE A 19 36.74 4.11 9.55
CA PHE A 19 35.65 3.14 9.70
C PHE A 19 35.92 2.03 8.69
N GLY A 20 36.01 0.79 9.18
CA GLY A 20 36.20 -0.37 8.32
C GLY A 20 34.95 -0.52 7.44
N GLN A 21 35.13 -0.84 6.16
CA GLN A 21 34.01 -1.23 5.31
C GLN A 21 33.47 -2.58 5.80
N ASN A 22 32.14 -2.73 5.86
CA ASN A 22 31.49 -4.00 6.17
C ASN A 22 32.05 -5.12 5.26
N THR A 23 32.27 -6.29 5.86
CA THR A 23 32.90 -7.46 5.21
C THR A 23 31.94 -8.63 5.03
N VAL A 24 30.86 -8.65 5.81
CA VAL A 24 29.75 -9.60 5.79
C VAL A 24 28.45 -8.84 6.10
N GLY A 25 27.29 -9.47 5.90
CA GLY A 25 26.01 -8.76 5.96
C GLY A 25 25.86 -7.82 4.77
N THR A 26 25.18 -6.69 4.96
CA THR A 26 25.04 -5.67 3.91
C THR A 26 26.32 -4.84 3.80
N ILE A 27 26.97 -4.93 2.64
CA ILE A 27 28.26 -4.29 2.35
C ILE A 27 28.04 -2.93 1.64
N ALA A 28 27.06 -2.87 0.75
CA ALA A 28 26.68 -1.66 0.03
C ALA A 28 25.17 -1.68 -0.23
N TYR A 29 24.53 -0.51 -0.13
CA TYR A 29 23.12 -0.34 -0.43
C TYR A 29 22.88 1.10 -0.87
N ASN A 30 22.35 1.27 -2.08
CA ASN A 30 21.92 2.55 -2.61
C ASN A 30 20.40 2.51 -2.85
N PRO A 31 19.59 3.18 -2.02
CA PRO A 31 18.13 3.12 -2.11
C PRO A 31 17.58 3.71 -3.41
N ASP A 32 18.31 4.62 -4.07
CA ASP A 32 17.87 5.24 -5.34
C ASP A 32 18.01 4.29 -6.54
N LEU A 33 18.86 3.27 -6.43
CA LEU A 33 19.13 2.29 -7.50
C LEU A 33 18.54 0.90 -7.22
N TYR A 34 18.26 0.62 -5.94
CA TYR A 34 17.79 -0.67 -5.48
C TYR A 34 16.38 -0.97 -5.95
N THR A 35 16.19 -2.19 -6.42
CA THR A 35 14.86 -2.71 -6.75
C THR A 35 14.17 -3.17 -5.47
N ASP A 36 13.14 -2.43 -5.07
CA ASP A 36 12.41 -2.67 -3.84
C ASP A 36 11.87 -4.11 -3.72
N GLY A 37 11.94 -4.67 -2.52
CA GLY A 37 11.57 -6.05 -2.23
C GLY A 37 12.45 -6.76 -1.21
N TYR A 38 12.20 -8.05 -1.03
CA TYR A 38 12.84 -8.88 -0.01
C TYR A 38 13.60 -10.05 -0.63
N THR A 39 14.83 -10.30 -0.16
CA THR A 39 15.71 -11.35 -0.71
C THR A 39 15.59 -12.63 0.11
N MET A 40 15.12 -13.71 -0.49
CA MET A 40 15.16 -15.04 0.11
C MET A 40 16.55 -15.64 -0.08
N ILE A 41 17.11 -16.17 1.01
CA ILE A 41 18.30 -17.01 0.99
C ILE A 41 18.06 -18.32 1.72
N TYR A 42 18.67 -19.41 1.23
CA TYR A 42 18.66 -20.69 1.92
C TYR A 42 20.07 -21.31 2.02
N PRO A 43 20.96 -20.73 2.85
CA PRO A 43 22.37 -21.13 2.94
C PRO A 43 22.54 -22.57 3.44
N HIS A 44 23.62 -23.24 3.04
CA HIS A 44 23.93 -24.58 3.52
C HIS A 44 24.32 -24.57 5.00
N ASN A 45 24.25 -25.76 5.62
CA ASN A 45 24.73 -26.03 6.99
C ASN A 45 23.94 -25.35 8.12
N GLN A 46 22.77 -24.81 7.83
CA GLN A 46 21.81 -24.28 8.80
C GLN A 46 20.43 -24.93 8.56
N ASN A 47 19.38 -24.59 9.32
CA ASN A 47 18.08 -25.29 9.28
C ASN A 47 16.88 -24.35 9.00
N ARG A 48 17.08 -23.25 8.27
CA ARG A 48 16.03 -22.27 7.96
C ARG A 48 16.20 -21.53 6.63
N ALA A 49 15.13 -21.31 5.88
CA ALA A 49 15.09 -20.30 4.83
C ALA A 49 14.88 -18.93 5.48
N MET A 50 15.52 -17.88 4.95
CA MET A 50 15.52 -16.54 5.55
C MET A 50 15.13 -15.51 4.50
N LEU A 51 14.14 -14.67 4.84
CA LEU A 51 13.73 -13.53 4.04
C LEU A 51 14.41 -12.27 4.59
N LEU A 52 15.19 -11.59 3.74
CA LEU A 52 16.00 -10.43 4.12
C LEU A 52 15.42 -9.14 3.54
N ASN A 53 15.42 -8.06 4.30
CA ASN A 53 15.25 -6.72 3.73
C ASN A 53 16.57 -6.19 3.12
N ALA A 54 16.53 -5.00 2.52
CA ALA A 54 17.70 -4.36 1.90
C ALA A 54 18.86 -4.08 2.88
N CYS A 55 18.55 -3.92 4.17
CA CYS A 55 19.53 -3.73 5.23
C CYS A 55 20.16 -5.03 5.73
N GLY A 56 19.74 -6.19 5.20
CA GLY A 56 20.29 -7.49 5.54
C GLY A 56 19.69 -8.09 6.81
N GLU A 57 18.60 -7.52 7.28
CA GLU A 57 17.87 -8.00 8.45
C GLU A 57 16.91 -9.12 8.04
N VAL A 58 16.90 -10.20 8.84
CA VAL A 58 15.95 -11.29 8.67
C VAL A 58 14.59 -10.81 9.18
N VAL A 59 13.67 -10.53 8.27
CA VAL A 59 12.29 -10.12 8.58
C VAL A 59 11.37 -11.32 8.76
N HIS A 60 11.72 -12.48 8.18
CA HIS A 60 11.00 -13.72 8.42
C HIS A 60 11.87 -14.96 8.20
N ASN A 61 11.49 -16.08 8.84
CA ASN A 61 12.20 -17.35 8.68
C ASN A 61 11.26 -18.57 8.67
N TRP A 62 11.59 -19.52 7.80
CA TRP A 62 10.98 -20.85 7.78
C TRP A 62 11.98 -21.89 8.20
N THR A 63 11.65 -22.68 9.21
CA THR A 63 12.57 -23.61 9.87
C THR A 63 12.24 -25.07 9.52
N ILE A 64 13.29 -25.88 9.44
CA ILE A 64 13.24 -27.34 9.41
C ILE A 64 13.90 -27.89 10.69
N ASP A 65 13.73 -29.18 10.95
CA ASP A 65 14.30 -29.84 12.12
C ASP A 65 15.83 -29.62 12.23
N GLU A 66 16.34 -29.49 13.45
CA GLU A 66 17.75 -29.16 13.72
C GLU A 66 18.75 -30.22 13.21
N ASP A 67 18.31 -31.46 13.05
CA ASP A 67 19.09 -32.57 12.49
C ASP A 67 19.02 -32.64 10.96
N ARG A 68 18.34 -31.69 10.33
CA ARG A 68 18.21 -31.57 8.88
C ARG A 68 18.96 -30.34 8.35
N ARG A 69 19.26 -30.37 7.06
CA ARG A 69 19.93 -29.30 6.31
C ARG A 69 19.18 -29.03 5.01
N PRO A 70 19.32 -27.84 4.42
CA PRO A 70 18.77 -27.52 3.10
C PRO A 70 19.04 -28.63 2.09
N GLY A 71 17.99 -28.96 1.34
CA GLY A 71 18.06 -29.74 0.11
C GLY A 71 18.35 -28.87 -1.11
N ASN A 72 18.80 -27.62 -0.87
CA ASN A 72 19.27 -26.56 -1.77
C ASN A 72 18.26 -25.45 -2.09
N THR A 73 16.96 -25.76 -2.28
CA THR A 73 15.99 -24.81 -2.86
C THR A 73 14.73 -24.62 -2.02
N ALA A 74 14.16 -23.42 -2.10
CA ALA A 74 12.90 -23.04 -1.47
C ALA A 74 12.22 -21.92 -2.27
N TYR A 75 10.90 -22.01 -2.45
CA TYR A 75 10.10 -21.00 -3.16
C TYR A 75 8.90 -20.57 -2.32
N LEU A 76 8.79 -19.27 -2.09
CA LEU A 76 7.63 -18.66 -1.49
C LEU A 76 6.54 -18.50 -2.56
N GLN A 77 5.35 -19.00 -2.24
CA GLN A 77 4.20 -18.99 -3.15
C GLN A 77 3.35 -17.75 -2.90
N PRO A 78 2.59 -17.26 -3.91
CA PRO A 78 1.76 -16.06 -3.76
C PRO A 78 0.72 -16.15 -2.64
N ASN A 79 0.34 -17.35 -2.20
CA ASN A 79 -0.63 -17.53 -1.11
C ASN A 79 0.00 -17.48 0.30
N GLY A 80 1.29 -17.19 0.42
CA GLY A 80 2.01 -17.13 1.70
C GLY A 80 2.68 -18.43 2.15
N ASP A 81 2.43 -19.55 1.46
CA ASP A 81 3.09 -20.81 1.78
C ASP A 81 4.51 -20.86 1.19
N ILE A 82 5.42 -21.54 1.87
CA ILE A 82 6.73 -21.89 1.30
C ILE A 82 6.75 -23.37 0.93
N ILE A 83 7.36 -23.69 -0.20
CA ILE A 83 7.75 -25.06 -0.52
C ILE A 83 9.27 -25.11 -0.43
N MET A 84 9.82 -26.06 0.32
CA MET A 84 11.25 -26.12 0.57
C MET A 84 11.77 -27.56 0.65
N THR A 85 13.03 -27.72 0.25
CA THR A 85 13.72 -29.01 0.26
C THR A 85 14.61 -29.16 1.49
N SER A 86 14.74 -30.39 2.00
CA SER A 86 15.65 -30.70 3.09
C SER A 86 16.22 -32.11 2.97
N ARG A 87 17.30 -32.37 3.72
CA ARG A 87 17.88 -33.71 3.92
C ARG A 87 18.37 -33.90 5.34
N SER A 88 18.56 -35.15 5.75
CA SER A 88 19.33 -35.48 6.95
C SER A 88 20.70 -34.79 6.94
N ALA A 89 21.15 -34.28 8.09
CA ALA A 89 22.49 -33.72 8.27
C ALA A 89 23.58 -34.78 8.08
N SER A 90 23.28 -36.05 8.39
CA SER A 90 24.17 -37.19 8.15
C SER A 90 23.77 -37.94 6.89
N VAL A 91 24.75 -38.19 6.03
CA VAL A 91 24.59 -38.78 4.69
C VAL A 91 25.44 -40.04 4.52
N SER A 92 26.12 -40.49 5.59
CA SER A 92 27.12 -41.56 5.52
C SER A 92 26.57 -42.93 5.17
N ASN A 93 25.25 -43.12 5.28
CA ASN A 93 24.57 -44.39 5.03
C ASN A 93 23.63 -44.32 3.83
N ASP A 94 23.66 -43.22 3.07
CA ASP A 94 22.80 -43.05 1.91
C ASP A 94 23.30 -43.93 0.77
N ALA A 95 22.37 -44.66 0.13
CA ALA A 95 22.69 -45.53 -1.01
C ALA A 95 23.13 -44.73 -2.23
N ILE A 96 22.49 -43.57 -2.45
CA ILE A 96 22.76 -42.64 -3.55
C ILE A 96 23.26 -41.34 -2.95
N TRP A 97 24.46 -40.91 -3.35
CA TRP A 97 25.03 -39.65 -2.87
C TRP A 97 26.01 -39.01 -3.87
N ALA A 98 25.67 -37.81 -4.31
CA ALA A 98 26.56 -36.87 -4.99
C ALA A 98 26.29 -35.43 -4.50
N GLY A 99 27.04 -34.47 -5.02
CA GLY A 99 26.77 -33.05 -4.76
C GLY A 99 25.33 -32.70 -5.12
N GLY A 100 24.66 -31.94 -4.26
CA GLY A 100 23.26 -31.54 -4.44
C GLY A 100 22.20 -32.56 -4.01
N GLY A 101 22.57 -33.69 -3.41
CA GLY A 101 21.60 -34.66 -2.88
C GLY A 101 20.62 -34.04 -1.86
N GLY A 102 19.33 -34.15 -2.16
CA GLY A 102 18.19 -33.81 -1.30
C GLY A 102 17.58 -35.05 -0.68
N GLU A 103 16.36 -34.96 -0.15
CA GLU A 103 15.64 -36.11 0.42
C GLU A 103 14.15 -35.85 0.52
N LYS A 104 13.77 -34.66 1.02
CA LYS A 104 12.39 -34.33 1.36
C LYS A 104 11.99 -32.99 0.77
N ILE A 105 10.77 -32.91 0.25
CA ILE A 105 10.08 -31.67 -0.09
C ILE A 105 8.92 -31.49 0.90
N GLU A 106 8.78 -30.29 1.46
CA GLU A 106 7.69 -29.92 2.37
C GLU A 106 7.05 -28.61 1.92
N ARG A 107 5.72 -28.55 1.95
CA ARG A 107 4.98 -27.28 1.90
C ARG A 107 4.59 -26.88 3.31
N ARG A 108 4.86 -25.64 3.67
CA ARG A 108 4.60 -25.08 5.00
C ARG A 108 3.86 -23.74 4.87
N THR A 109 3.05 -23.42 5.85
CA THR A 109 2.44 -22.09 5.97
C THR A 109 3.50 -21.04 6.34
N TRP A 110 3.11 -19.77 6.26
CA TRP A 110 3.91 -18.65 6.79
C TRP A 110 4.41 -18.90 8.22
N ASP A 111 3.56 -19.48 9.08
CA ASP A 111 3.82 -19.77 10.50
C ASP A 111 4.52 -21.12 10.75
N ASN A 112 5.16 -21.71 9.74
CA ASN A 112 5.89 -22.99 9.81
C ASN A 112 5.04 -24.26 10.03
N GLU A 113 3.72 -24.21 9.87
CA GLU A 113 2.88 -25.42 9.92
C GLU A 113 3.10 -26.26 8.64
N VAL A 114 3.47 -27.53 8.78
CA VAL A 114 3.64 -28.45 7.65
C VAL A 114 2.26 -28.86 7.12
N LEU A 115 1.98 -28.52 5.86
CA LEU A 115 0.75 -28.89 5.17
C LEU A 115 0.85 -30.28 4.53
N TRP A 116 1.97 -30.55 3.85
CA TRP A 116 2.27 -31.87 3.30
C TRP A 116 3.78 -32.08 3.17
N SER A 117 4.20 -33.34 3.09
CA SER A 117 5.59 -33.71 2.84
C SER A 117 5.71 -34.93 1.93
N PHE A 118 6.78 -34.97 1.14
CA PHE A 118 7.16 -36.13 0.33
C PHE A 118 8.66 -36.40 0.54
N SER A 119 9.05 -37.68 0.62
CA SER A 119 10.46 -38.07 0.81
C SER A 119 10.89 -39.15 -0.17
N ALA A 120 12.06 -38.96 -0.79
CA ALA A 120 12.74 -39.94 -1.63
C ALA A 120 14.24 -39.89 -1.38
N ASN A 121 14.72 -40.91 -0.66
CA ASN A 121 16.13 -41.25 -0.44
C ASN A 121 16.19 -42.74 -0.09
N ASN A 122 16.30 -43.59 -1.11
CA ASN A 122 16.40 -45.04 -0.96
C ASN A 122 17.39 -45.63 -1.97
N ASP A 123 17.44 -46.95 -2.09
CA ASP A 123 18.35 -47.70 -2.97
C ASP A 123 17.98 -47.68 -4.46
N SER A 124 16.86 -47.05 -4.81
CA SER A 124 16.36 -46.96 -6.19
C SER A 124 16.16 -45.52 -6.68
N MET A 125 15.92 -44.56 -5.76
CA MET A 125 15.60 -43.19 -6.11
C MET A 125 16.01 -42.20 -5.02
N ARG A 126 16.42 -41.00 -5.44
CA ARG A 126 16.72 -39.88 -4.54
C ARG A 126 16.42 -38.51 -5.17
N LEU A 127 15.77 -37.62 -4.42
CA LEU A 127 15.62 -36.20 -4.78
C LEU A 127 16.98 -35.46 -4.77
N HIS A 128 17.21 -34.55 -5.71
CA HIS A 128 18.41 -33.69 -5.71
C HIS A 128 18.16 -32.32 -6.36
N HIS A 129 18.99 -31.35 -5.97
CA HIS A 129 19.05 -29.98 -6.48
C HIS A 129 17.75 -29.17 -6.38
N ASP A 130 16.83 -29.34 -7.32
CA ASP A 130 15.79 -28.35 -7.60
C ASP A 130 14.41 -28.97 -7.85
N PHE A 131 13.41 -28.11 -7.80
CA PHE A 131 12.04 -28.38 -8.19
C PHE A 131 11.42 -27.10 -8.73
N THR A 132 10.28 -27.22 -9.39
CA THR A 132 9.42 -26.08 -9.76
C THR A 132 7.99 -26.38 -9.34
N VAL A 133 7.18 -25.34 -9.21
CA VAL A 133 5.80 -25.42 -8.74
C VAL A 133 4.88 -25.05 -9.89
N THR A 134 3.97 -25.96 -10.25
CA THR A 134 2.99 -25.69 -11.29
C THR A 134 1.89 -24.75 -10.77
N PRO A 135 1.15 -24.07 -11.66
CA PRO A 135 0.04 -23.19 -11.29
C PRO A 135 -1.08 -23.89 -10.50
N GLN A 136 -1.23 -25.20 -10.70
CA GLN A 136 -2.20 -26.02 -9.98
C GLN A 136 -1.71 -26.41 -8.57
N GLY A 137 -0.46 -26.09 -8.25
CA GLY A 137 0.17 -26.40 -6.97
C GLY A 137 0.84 -27.77 -6.91
N ASN A 138 1.04 -28.43 -8.06
CA ASN A 138 1.87 -29.64 -8.14
C ASN A 138 3.35 -29.24 -8.09
N VAL A 139 4.21 -30.18 -7.70
CA VAL A 139 5.66 -29.96 -7.63
C VAL A 139 6.36 -30.90 -8.61
N ILE A 140 7.07 -30.35 -9.58
CA ILE A 140 7.93 -31.11 -10.49
C ILE A 140 9.35 -31.09 -9.93
N ALA A 141 9.88 -32.25 -9.55
CA ALA A 141 11.16 -32.36 -8.85
C ALA A 141 12.16 -33.26 -9.58
N ILE A 142 13.44 -32.91 -9.49
CA ILE A 142 14.53 -33.69 -10.08
C ILE A 142 14.92 -34.84 -9.13
N CYS A 143 15.03 -36.05 -9.68
CA CYS A 143 15.43 -37.24 -8.97
C CYS A 143 16.48 -38.04 -9.73
N TRP A 144 17.42 -38.64 -9.00
CA TRP A 144 18.20 -39.76 -9.50
C TRP A 144 17.37 -41.05 -9.44
N GLU A 145 17.50 -41.89 -10.46
CA GLU A 145 17.09 -43.29 -10.47
C GLU A 145 18.30 -44.21 -10.68
N VAL A 146 18.32 -45.35 -10.00
CA VAL A 146 19.43 -46.32 -10.09
C VAL A 146 19.19 -47.33 -11.21
N LEU A 147 20.19 -47.51 -12.07
CA LEU A 147 20.19 -48.43 -13.20
C LEU A 147 21.33 -49.43 -13.06
N ASP A 148 21.04 -50.71 -13.29
CA ASP A 148 22.04 -51.78 -13.24
C ASP A 148 23.06 -51.63 -14.40
N SER A 149 24.34 -51.87 -14.13
CA SER A 149 25.38 -51.74 -15.15
C SER A 149 25.19 -52.66 -16.36
N LEU A 150 24.58 -53.84 -16.22
CA LEU A 150 24.29 -54.73 -17.35
C LEU A 150 23.17 -54.15 -18.22
N GLU A 151 22.17 -53.52 -17.60
CA GLU A 151 21.13 -52.77 -18.33
C GLU A 151 21.74 -51.60 -19.10
N CYS A 152 22.67 -50.87 -18.47
CA CYS A 152 23.39 -49.78 -19.12
C CYS A 152 24.16 -50.26 -20.36
N ILE A 153 24.89 -51.37 -20.24
CA ILE A 153 25.65 -51.97 -21.35
C ILE A 153 24.72 -52.48 -22.45
N GLU A 154 23.54 -53.02 -22.10
CA GLU A 154 22.56 -53.47 -23.09
C GLU A 154 21.93 -52.31 -23.87
N ASN A 155 21.83 -51.14 -23.24
CA ASN A 155 21.44 -49.87 -23.88
C ASN A 155 22.62 -49.16 -24.58
N GLY A 156 23.77 -49.83 -24.71
CA GLY A 156 24.92 -49.37 -25.48
C GLY A 156 25.86 -48.41 -24.75
N ARG A 157 25.75 -48.27 -23.42
CA ARG A 157 26.77 -47.58 -22.61
C ARG A 157 28.11 -48.30 -22.74
N ASN A 158 29.14 -47.55 -23.04
CA ASN A 158 30.52 -47.99 -23.10
C ASN A 158 30.95 -48.48 -21.70
N PRO A 159 31.34 -49.74 -21.53
CA PRO A 159 31.75 -50.28 -20.23
C PRO A 159 32.90 -49.52 -19.56
N ASN A 160 33.71 -48.78 -20.32
CA ASN A 160 34.80 -47.96 -19.77
C ASN A 160 34.30 -46.69 -19.06
N LEU A 161 33.06 -46.27 -19.29
CA LEU A 161 32.41 -45.12 -18.66
C LEU A 161 31.56 -45.52 -17.43
N LEU A 162 31.59 -46.78 -17.03
CA LEU A 162 30.87 -47.30 -15.87
C LEU A 162 31.85 -47.61 -14.74
N THR A 163 31.48 -47.21 -13.51
CA THR A 163 32.18 -47.60 -12.28
C THR A 163 31.16 -47.95 -11.21
N GLY A 164 31.42 -48.98 -10.40
CA GLY A 164 30.59 -49.24 -9.21
C GLY A 164 29.36 -50.13 -9.42
N GLY A 165 29.20 -50.78 -10.57
CA GLY A 165 28.13 -51.78 -10.80
C GLY A 165 26.76 -51.20 -11.14
N GLU A 166 26.60 -49.88 -11.06
CA GLU A 166 25.37 -49.14 -11.34
C GLU A 166 25.69 -47.77 -11.96
N MET A 167 24.65 -47.12 -12.48
CA MET A 167 24.65 -45.73 -12.94
C MET A 167 23.38 -45.05 -12.42
N TRP A 168 23.44 -43.76 -12.12
CA TRP A 168 22.31 -42.97 -11.65
C TRP A 168 21.89 -42.02 -12.77
N SER A 169 20.71 -42.23 -13.35
CA SER A 169 20.17 -41.34 -14.37
C SER A 169 19.20 -40.34 -13.74
N ASP A 170 19.09 -39.16 -14.34
CA ASP A 170 18.11 -38.17 -13.91
C ASP A 170 16.72 -38.48 -14.48
N LYS A 171 15.71 -38.22 -13.67
CA LYS A 171 14.30 -38.21 -14.02
C LYS A 171 13.59 -37.05 -13.34
N LEU A 172 12.44 -36.67 -13.88
CA LEU A 172 11.51 -35.72 -13.27
C LEU A 172 10.31 -36.49 -12.72
N ILE A 173 9.84 -36.12 -11.54
CA ILE A 173 8.59 -36.61 -10.97
C ILE A 173 7.66 -35.43 -10.69
N GLU A 174 6.39 -35.54 -11.03
CA GLU A 174 5.36 -34.57 -10.66
C GLU A 174 4.56 -35.08 -9.46
N LEU A 175 4.59 -34.29 -8.39
CA LEU A 175 3.95 -34.57 -7.11
C LEU A 175 2.66 -33.77 -7.00
N GLN A 176 1.53 -34.47 -6.86
CA GLN A 176 0.24 -33.89 -6.55
C GLN A 176 -0.05 -34.07 -5.04
N PRO A 177 -0.22 -33.00 -4.24
CA PRO A 177 -0.61 -33.12 -2.84
C PRO A 177 -1.92 -33.89 -2.68
N ASP A 178 -1.95 -34.86 -1.75
CA ASP A 178 -3.08 -35.80 -1.59
C ASP A 178 -4.21 -35.27 -0.68
N GLY A 179 -4.00 -34.12 -0.03
CA GLY A 179 -4.90 -33.54 0.97
C GLY A 179 -4.92 -34.26 2.33
N MET A 180 -4.07 -35.27 2.52
CA MET A 180 -3.92 -36.10 3.72
C MET A 180 -2.52 -35.97 4.36
N GLY A 181 -1.73 -34.99 3.94
CA GLY A 181 -0.39 -34.69 4.45
C GLY A 181 0.76 -35.29 3.63
N GLY A 182 0.45 -35.97 2.51
CA GLY A 182 1.41 -36.54 1.56
C GLY A 182 1.26 -35.94 0.16
N ALA A 183 1.91 -36.60 -0.81
CA ALA A 183 1.75 -36.33 -2.22
C ALA A 183 1.91 -37.62 -3.04
N ASP A 184 1.14 -37.74 -4.12
CA ASP A 184 1.20 -38.83 -5.07
C ASP A 184 2.06 -38.44 -6.28
N ILE A 185 2.84 -39.38 -6.82
CA ILE A 185 3.50 -39.20 -8.12
C ILE A 185 2.46 -39.41 -9.22
N VAL A 186 2.15 -38.36 -9.98
CA VAL A 186 1.10 -38.38 -11.02
C VAL A 186 1.65 -38.39 -12.44
N TRP A 187 2.92 -38.01 -12.59
CA TRP A 187 3.63 -38.03 -13.86
C TRP A 187 5.12 -38.26 -13.61
N GLU A 188 5.79 -38.92 -14.55
CA GLU A 188 7.24 -39.11 -14.54
C GLU A 188 7.80 -38.95 -15.96
N TRP A 189 8.97 -38.34 -16.06
CA TRP A 189 9.78 -38.33 -17.28
C TRP A 189 11.18 -38.82 -16.96
N ARG A 190 11.71 -39.72 -17.77
CA ARG A 190 12.99 -40.39 -17.51
C ARG A 190 13.93 -40.11 -18.67
N ALA A 191 15.09 -39.49 -18.42
CA ALA A 191 16.10 -39.29 -19.46
C ALA A 191 16.53 -40.63 -20.10
N TRP A 192 16.41 -41.73 -19.35
CA TRP A 192 16.68 -43.09 -19.80
C TRP A 192 15.81 -43.58 -20.96
N ASP A 193 14.63 -43.00 -21.17
CA ASP A 193 13.72 -43.39 -22.25
C ASP A 193 14.01 -42.62 -23.56
N HIS A 194 14.98 -41.70 -23.55
CA HIS A 194 15.33 -40.82 -24.68
C HIS A 194 16.76 -41.02 -25.18
N LEU A 195 17.22 -42.27 -25.32
CA LEU A 195 18.62 -42.57 -25.62
C LEU A 195 18.92 -42.82 -27.09
N VAL A 196 20.13 -42.48 -27.51
CA VAL A 196 20.79 -42.92 -28.75
C VAL A 196 22.24 -43.28 -28.46
N GLN A 197 22.86 -44.14 -29.27
CA GLN A 197 24.29 -44.42 -29.22
C GLN A 197 24.79 -44.95 -30.56
N ASP A 198 26.04 -44.63 -30.95
CA ASP A 198 26.70 -45.18 -32.13
C ASP A 198 27.95 -46.03 -31.80
N PHE A 199 28.08 -46.43 -30.53
CA PHE A 199 29.22 -47.18 -29.99
C PHE A 199 29.19 -48.68 -30.33
N ASP A 200 28.07 -49.36 -30.08
CA ASP A 200 27.91 -50.82 -30.31
C ASP A 200 26.63 -51.11 -31.10
N SER A 201 26.81 -51.49 -32.37
CA SER A 201 25.71 -51.80 -33.29
C SER A 201 24.92 -53.07 -32.97
N THR A 202 25.36 -53.84 -31.98
CA THR A 202 24.65 -55.03 -31.52
C THR A 202 23.76 -54.77 -30.31
N LYS A 203 23.78 -53.55 -29.77
CA LYS A 203 23.04 -53.13 -28.57
C LYS A 203 21.81 -52.30 -28.91
N SER A 204 20.96 -52.11 -27.91
CA SER A 204 19.78 -51.26 -28.01
C SER A 204 20.18 -49.79 -28.25
N ASN A 205 19.21 -48.98 -28.69
CA ASN A 205 19.38 -47.55 -28.99
C ASN A 205 20.47 -47.23 -30.03
N PHE A 206 20.91 -48.23 -30.81
CA PHE A 206 21.92 -47.99 -31.84
C PHE A 206 21.36 -47.12 -32.97
N GLY A 207 22.01 -45.99 -33.22
CA GLY A 207 21.65 -45.04 -34.26
C GLY A 207 22.76 -44.01 -34.44
N VAL A 208 22.78 -43.29 -35.56
CA VAL A 208 23.73 -42.19 -35.77
C VAL A 208 23.31 -41.04 -34.87
N VAL A 209 24.11 -40.72 -33.85
CA VAL A 209 23.82 -39.65 -32.87
C VAL A 209 23.51 -38.33 -33.58
N ALA A 210 24.32 -37.99 -34.59
CA ALA A 210 24.15 -36.77 -35.36
C ALA A 210 22.80 -36.67 -36.07
N ASP A 211 22.14 -37.78 -36.40
CA ASP A 211 20.85 -37.80 -37.11
C ASP A 211 19.64 -37.89 -36.16
N ASN A 212 19.88 -37.96 -34.84
CA ASN A 212 18.85 -38.08 -33.81
C ASN A 212 19.05 -37.02 -32.73
N GLN A 213 18.99 -35.74 -33.09
CA GLN A 213 19.41 -34.67 -32.18
C GLN A 213 18.50 -34.57 -30.94
N SER A 214 17.22 -34.93 -31.06
CA SER A 214 16.26 -34.99 -29.94
C SER A 214 16.48 -36.18 -28.98
N LEU A 215 17.51 -37.00 -29.19
CA LEU A 215 17.88 -38.09 -28.29
C LEU A 215 19.24 -37.83 -27.63
N ILE A 216 19.44 -38.43 -26.47
CA ILE A 216 20.60 -38.24 -25.61
C ILE A 216 21.64 -39.32 -25.94
N ASP A 217 22.86 -38.90 -26.30
CA ASP A 217 23.96 -39.85 -26.45
C ASP A 217 24.40 -40.35 -25.07
N ILE A 218 24.06 -41.62 -24.78
CA ILE A 218 24.42 -42.28 -23.53
C ILE A 218 25.95 -42.38 -23.35
N ASN A 219 26.76 -42.15 -24.39
CA ASN A 219 28.22 -42.22 -24.33
C ASN A 219 28.90 -40.86 -24.34
N TYR A 220 28.13 -39.76 -24.40
CA TYR A 220 28.70 -38.43 -24.32
C TYR A 220 29.20 -38.11 -22.89
N GLY A 221 30.22 -37.25 -22.83
CA GLY A 221 30.87 -36.82 -21.60
C GLY A 221 32.15 -37.59 -21.27
N SER A 222 32.74 -37.27 -20.12
CA SER A 222 33.96 -37.91 -19.61
C SER A 222 33.69 -38.57 -18.27
N ILE A 223 34.61 -39.43 -17.82
CA ILE A 223 34.54 -40.01 -16.47
C ILE A 223 34.68 -38.87 -15.46
N SER A 224 33.56 -38.48 -14.84
CA SER A 224 33.52 -37.48 -13.77
C SER A 224 34.12 -38.05 -12.48
N ASN A 225 34.30 -37.23 -11.44
CA ASN A 225 34.69 -37.74 -10.12
C ASN A 225 33.61 -38.63 -9.47
N GLN A 226 32.38 -38.61 -9.98
CA GLN A 226 31.25 -39.44 -9.57
C GLN A 226 30.62 -40.10 -10.82
N PRO A 227 31.26 -41.13 -11.40
CA PRO A 227 30.88 -41.63 -12.72
C PRO A 227 29.47 -42.22 -12.81
N ALA A 228 28.84 -42.55 -11.67
CA ALA A 228 27.45 -42.96 -11.61
C ALA A 228 26.50 -41.79 -11.94
N ASP A 229 26.83 -40.56 -11.54
CA ASP A 229 26.03 -39.35 -11.76
C ASP A 229 26.44 -38.68 -13.08
N TRP A 230 25.83 -39.12 -14.18
CA TRP A 230 26.28 -38.78 -15.53
C TRP A 230 25.66 -37.48 -16.10
N LEU A 231 24.42 -37.16 -15.74
CA LEU A 231 23.67 -35.98 -16.23
C LEU A 231 23.72 -34.81 -15.25
N HIS A 232 23.64 -35.09 -13.95
CA HIS A 232 23.75 -34.09 -12.88
C HIS A 232 22.80 -32.90 -13.05
N MET A 233 21.54 -33.14 -13.45
CA MET A 233 20.54 -32.09 -13.58
C MET A 233 20.46 -31.26 -12.29
N ASN A 234 20.50 -29.93 -12.44
CA ASN A 234 20.72 -29.03 -11.31
C ASN A 234 19.73 -27.85 -11.20
N ALA A 235 18.87 -27.67 -12.20
CA ALA A 235 17.80 -26.68 -12.20
C ALA A 235 16.68 -27.14 -13.13
N VAL A 236 15.45 -26.83 -12.75
CA VAL A 236 14.24 -27.13 -13.51
C VAL A 236 13.25 -25.99 -13.35
N ASP A 237 12.58 -25.61 -14.43
CA ASP A 237 11.50 -24.62 -14.39
C ASP A 237 10.35 -25.02 -15.31
N PHE A 238 9.17 -24.41 -15.11
CA PHE A 238 7.91 -24.76 -15.79
C PHE A 238 7.30 -23.56 -16.52
N TRP A 239 6.90 -23.78 -17.76
CA TRP A 239 6.27 -22.78 -18.61
C TRP A 239 4.83 -23.18 -18.97
N GLN A 240 3.88 -22.36 -18.51
CA GLN A 240 2.43 -22.56 -18.67
C GLN A 240 1.77 -21.67 -19.73
N TYR A 241 2.54 -20.81 -20.41
CA TYR A 241 1.98 -19.73 -21.25
C TYR A 241 1.94 -20.08 -22.74
N SER A 242 1.96 -21.37 -23.07
CA SER A 242 1.75 -21.90 -24.42
C SER A 242 0.58 -22.89 -24.44
N ASP A 243 0.07 -23.22 -25.63
CA ASP A 243 -1.01 -24.21 -25.83
C ASP A 243 -0.68 -25.60 -25.27
N VAL A 244 0.61 -25.92 -25.13
CA VAL A 244 1.14 -27.12 -24.46
C VAL A 244 2.20 -26.66 -23.47
N ASP A 245 2.17 -27.19 -22.25
CA ASP A 245 3.10 -26.83 -21.20
C ASP A 245 4.52 -27.34 -21.53
N GLN A 246 5.54 -26.66 -21.00
CA GLN A 246 6.95 -27.00 -21.26
C GLN A 246 7.75 -27.00 -19.96
N ILE A 247 8.80 -27.82 -19.94
CA ILE A 247 9.77 -27.88 -18.84
C ILE A 247 11.16 -27.63 -19.40
N VAL A 248 11.89 -26.69 -18.79
CA VAL A 248 13.31 -26.45 -19.09
C VAL A 248 14.16 -27.04 -17.97
N MET A 249 15.31 -27.61 -18.34
CA MET A 249 16.24 -28.23 -17.40
C MET A 249 17.69 -27.94 -17.77
N SER A 250 18.54 -27.82 -16.76
CA SER A 250 19.98 -27.60 -16.94
C SER A 250 20.75 -28.89 -16.68
N VAL A 251 21.59 -29.28 -17.65
CA VAL A 251 22.43 -30.49 -17.64
C VAL A 251 23.91 -30.07 -17.68
N PRO A 252 24.53 -29.73 -16.53
CA PRO A 252 25.85 -29.11 -16.47
C PRO A 252 26.99 -30.03 -16.92
N THR A 253 26.88 -31.35 -16.80
CA THR A 253 27.91 -32.28 -17.29
C THR A 253 27.94 -32.38 -18.81
N PHE A 254 26.80 -32.12 -19.46
CA PHE A 254 26.67 -32.01 -20.90
C PHE A 254 26.97 -30.59 -21.39
N ASN A 255 26.93 -29.61 -20.48
CA ASN A 255 26.92 -28.19 -20.82
C ASN A 255 25.76 -27.85 -21.76
N GLU A 256 24.58 -28.39 -21.46
CA GLU A 256 23.38 -28.18 -22.24
C GLU A 256 22.19 -27.76 -21.38
N ILE A 257 21.29 -27.00 -22.00
CA ILE A 257 19.91 -26.81 -21.55
C ILE A 257 19.02 -27.67 -22.43
N TRP A 258 18.05 -28.36 -21.84
CA TRP A 258 17.02 -29.09 -22.58
C TRP A 258 15.63 -28.53 -22.29
N VAL A 259 14.75 -28.55 -23.30
CA VAL A 259 13.31 -28.29 -23.12
C VAL A 259 12.53 -29.50 -23.59
N ILE A 260 11.55 -29.92 -22.80
CA ILE A 260 10.62 -31.00 -23.12
C ILE A 260 9.18 -30.49 -23.14
N TRP A 261 8.32 -31.18 -23.88
CA TRP A 261 6.87 -31.05 -23.71
C TRP A 261 6.39 -31.65 -22.40
N HIS A 262 5.38 -31.02 -21.81
CA HIS A 262 4.59 -31.55 -20.71
C HIS A 262 3.11 -31.53 -21.12
N GLY A 263 2.55 -32.73 -21.29
CA GLY A 263 1.19 -32.95 -21.79
C GLY A 263 1.07 -33.08 -23.32
N GLY A 264 -0.16 -33.38 -23.76
CA GLY A 264 -0.48 -33.55 -25.18
C GLY A 264 -0.01 -34.88 -25.79
N PHE A 265 0.09 -34.93 -27.13
CA PHE A 265 0.47 -36.14 -27.86
C PHE A 265 1.98 -36.42 -27.84
N PHE A 266 2.80 -35.38 -27.63
CA PHE A 266 4.26 -35.42 -27.66
C PHE A 266 4.87 -35.28 -26.25
N ASP A 267 4.09 -35.64 -25.22
CA ASP A 267 4.50 -35.54 -23.81
C ASP A 267 5.87 -36.19 -23.56
N GLY A 268 6.78 -35.45 -22.94
CA GLY A 268 8.14 -35.88 -22.65
C GLY A 268 9.15 -35.80 -23.81
N GLU A 269 8.76 -35.45 -25.03
CA GLU A 269 9.72 -35.32 -26.14
C GLU A 269 10.66 -34.12 -25.94
N ILE A 270 11.97 -34.32 -26.14
CA ILE A 270 12.97 -33.25 -26.14
C ILE A 270 12.86 -32.44 -27.44
N ILE A 271 12.46 -31.18 -27.31
CA ILE A 271 12.21 -30.25 -28.42
C ILE A 271 13.30 -29.21 -28.62
N TYR A 272 14.16 -29.02 -27.63
CA TYR A 272 15.25 -28.06 -27.67
C TYR A 272 16.45 -28.58 -26.90
N ARG A 273 17.65 -28.41 -27.47
CA ARG A 273 18.92 -28.62 -26.78
C ARG A 273 19.89 -27.52 -27.17
N TRP A 274 20.44 -26.81 -26.20
CA TRP A 274 21.29 -25.66 -26.47
C TRP A 274 22.52 -25.60 -25.57
N GLY A 275 23.63 -25.10 -26.12
CA GLY A 275 24.84 -24.76 -25.37
C GLY A 275 26.08 -25.59 -25.72
N ASN A 276 25.93 -26.85 -26.13
CA ASN A 276 27.05 -27.69 -26.54
C ASN A 276 26.70 -28.69 -27.66
N PRO A 277 26.73 -28.26 -28.93
CA PRO A 277 26.38 -29.13 -30.06
C PRO A 277 27.29 -30.34 -30.29
N GLU A 278 28.47 -30.39 -29.64
CA GLU A 278 29.32 -31.57 -29.65
C GLU A 278 28.63 -32.78 -28.96
N ALA A 279 27.73 -32.53 -28.00
CA ALA A 279 26.95 -33.53 -27.27
C ALA A 279 25.97 -34.34 -28.14
N TYR A 280 25.74 -33.90 -29.38
CA TYR A 280 24.96 -34.62 -30.37
C TYR A 280 25.63 -34.62 -31.75
N HIS A 281 26.97 -34.57 -31.77
CA HIS A 281 27.80 -34.70 -32.98
C HIS A 281 27.49 -33.68 -34.10
N ARG A 282 27.04 -32.47 -33.75
CA ARG A 282 26.77 -31.36 -34.68
C ARG A 282 27.60 -30.10 -34.43
N GLY A 283 28.65 -30.20 -33.61
CA GLY A 283 29.59 -29.12 -33.39
C GLY A 283 30.95 -29.61 -32.92
N ASP A 284 31.74 -28.65 -32.46
CA ASP A 284 33.05 -28.84 -31.84
C ASP A 284 33.21 -27.80 -30.72
N SER A 285 34.37 -27.80 -30.07
CA SER A 285 34.68 -26.88 -28.96
C SER A 285 34.50 -25.38 -29.27
N THR A 286 34.46 -24.96 -30.53
CA THR A 286 34.24 -23.55 -30.90
C THR A 286 32.77 -23.15 -30.86
N HIS A 287 31.87 -24.12 -30.83
CA HIS A 287 30.42 -23.95 -30.79
C HIS A 287 29.83 -24.05 -29.37
N GLN A 288 30.62 -24.51 -28.40
CA GLN A 288 30.20 -24.56 -27.01
C GLN A 288 30.06 -23.14 -26.44
N ARG A 289 28.97 -22.89 -25.71
CA ARG A 289 28.65 -21.62 -25.04
C ARG A 289 28.41 -21.79 -23.54
N LEU A 290 27.90 -22.95 -23.13
CA LEU A 290 27.72 -23.26 -21.71
C LEU A 290 28.93 -24.01 -21.16
N PHE A 291 29.21 -23.76 -19.88
CA PHE A 291 30.30 -24.36 -19.13
C PHE A 291 29.87 -24.62 -17.68
N TYR A 292 29.27 -25.79 -17.46
CA TYR A 292 28.81 -26.26 -16.16
C TYR A 292 27.78 -25.31 -15.49
N GLN A 293 26.81 -24.86 -16.28
CA GLN A 293 25.82 -23.84 -15.91
C GLN A 293 24.84 -24.29 -14.82
N HIS A 294 24.24 -23.32 -14.14
CA HIS A 294 23.24 -23.50 -13.08
C HIS A 294 22.07 -22.55 -13.29
N ASP A 295 20.98 -22.84 -12.57
CA ASP A 295 19.87 -21.91 -12.37
C ASP A 295 19.16 -21.49 -13.66
N ILE A 296 18.93 -22.44 -14.58
CA ILE A 296 18.11 -22.15 -15.75
C ILE A 296 16.65 -21.93 -15.35
N HIS A 297 16.07 -20.83 -15.80
CA HIS A 297 14.63 -20.54 -15.66
C HIS A 297 14.18 -19.55 -16.72
N TRP A 298 12.86 -19.48 -16.92
CA TRP A 298 12.25 -18.46 -17.77
C TRP A 298 12.16 -17.10 -17.05
N GLY A 299 12.03 -16.03 -17.83
CA GLY A 299 11.65 -14.71 -17.32
C GLY A 299 10.20 -14.59 -16.87
N ASN A 300 9.50 -15.67 -16.51
CA ASN A 300 8.13 -15.62 -16.00
C ASN A 300 8.05 -15.57 -14.47
N GLY A 301 9.18 -15.29 -13.82
CA GLY A 301 9.33 -15.26 -12.37
C GLY A 301 9.06 -13.90 -11.73
N LEU A 302 9.61 -13.75 -10.53
CA LEU A 302 9.41 -12.62 -9.63
C LEU A 302 9.80 -11.27 -10.28
N GLY A 303 8.79 -10.48 -10.63
CA GLY A 303 8.93 -9.14 -11.20
C GLY A 303 8.95 -9.07 -12.73
N VAL A 304 9.05 -10.19 -13.45
CA VAL A 304 9.02 -10.23 -14.92
C VAL A 304 7.71 -10.88 -15.37
N ASN A 305 6.77 -10.03 -15.76
CA ASN A 305 5.39 -10.41 -16.07
C ASN A 305 5.08 -10.39 -17.58
N PRO A 306 3.97 -10.99 -18.04
CA PRO A 306 3.53 -10.88 -19.44
C PRO A 306 3.53 -9.44 -19.93
N GLY A 307 4.21 -9.20 -21.06
CA GLY A 307 4.41 -7.86 -21.63
C GLY A 307 5.80 -7.26 -21.37
N ASN A 308 6.59 -7.84 -20.46
CA ASN A 308 8.02 -7.54 -20.35
C ASN A 308 8.80 -8.21 -21.50
N PRO A 309 9.75 -7.53 -22.18
CA PRO A 309 10.55 -8.13 -23.26
C PRO A 309 11.39 -9.35 -22.82
N ASP A 310 11.68 -9.47 -21.53
CA ASP A 310 12.47 -10.57 -20.96
C ASP A 310 11.61 -11.79 -20.58
N PHE A 311 10.28 -11.69 -20.68
CA PHE A 311 9.34 -12.71 -20.20
C PHE A 311 9.54 -14.10 -20.81
N THR A 312 9.88 -14.17 -22.10
CA THR A 312 10.07 -15.43 -22.83
C THR A 312 11.53 -15.87 -22.92
N LYS A 313 12.44 -15.13 -22.29
CA LYS A 313 13.89 -15.41 -22.35
C LYS A 313 14.28 -16.37 -21.22
N PHE A 314 15.44 -16.99 -21.38
CA PHE A 314 16.05 -17.85 -20.37
C PHE A 314 17.16 -17.08 -19.65
N PHE A 315 17.25 -17.30 -18.35
CA PHE A 315 18.28 -16.73 -17.48
C PHE A 315 19.06 -17.86 -16.83
N LEU A 316 20.38 -17.70 -16.72
CA LEU A 316 21.26 -18.72 -16.13
C LEU A 316 22.58 -18.14 -15.61
N PHE A 317 23.24 -18.92 -14.77
CA PHE A 317 24.60 -18.68 -14.31
C PHE A 317 25.57 -19.65 -14.99
N ASN A 318 26.57 -19.15 -15.73
CA ASN A 318 27.56 -19.93 -16.46
C ASN A 318 28.88 -20.00 -15.69
N ASN A 319 29.15 -21.13 -15.04
CA ASN A 319 30.11 -21.20 -13.93
C ASN A 319 31.59 -21.28 -14.32
N ARG A 320 31.91 -21.96 -15.43
CA ARG A 320 33.29 -22.40 -15.75
C ARG A 320 33.76 -21.94 -17.13
N VAL A 321 33.42 -20.72 -17.52
CA VAL A 321 33.80 -20.17 -18.82
C VAL A 321 35.33 -20.10 -18.93
N PRO A 322 35.94 -20.74 -19.95
CA PRO A 322 37.38 -20.70 -20.15
C PRO A 322 37.89 -19.27 -20.38
N ASN A 323 38.96 -18.89 -19.70
CA ASN A 323 39.59 -17.60 -19.96
C ASN A 323 40.32 -17.60 -21.31
N ALA A 324 40.18 -16.53 -22.09
CA ALA A 324 40.82 -16.41 -23.40
C ALA A 324 42.36 -16.31 -23.33
N ASP A 325 42.89 -15.74 -22.24
CA ASP A 325 44.30 -15.31 -22.12
C ASP A 325 45.08 -16.02 -21.01
N THR A 326 44.43 -16.82 -20.17
CA THR A 326 45.01 -17.44 -18.98
C THR A 326 44.57 -18.88 -18.78
N THR A 327 45.37 -19.66 -18.04
CA THR A 327 44.94 -20.98 -17.57
C THR A 327 43.95 -20.79 -16.42
N GLY A 328 42.66 -21.01 -16.67
CA GLY A 328 41.63 -20.88 -15.64
C GLY A 328 40.24 -20.64 -16.24
N THR A 329 39.27 -20.44 -15.36
CA THR A 329 37.89 -20.15 -15.72
C THR A 329 37.36 -18.97 -14.91
N HIS A 330 36.44 -18.22 -15.49
CA HIS A 330 35.61 -17.23 -14.78
C HIS A 330 34.15 -17.68 -14.79
N SER A 331 33.31 -16.94 -14.07
CA SER A 331 31.86 -17.09 -14.18
C SER A 331 31.24 -15.86 -14.82
N GLU A 332 30.13 -16.07 -15.49
CA GLU A 332 29.29 -15.02 -16.05
C GLU A 332 27.82 -15.37 -15.83
N VAL A 333 26.96 -14.37 -15.84
CA VAL A 333 25.51 -14.56 -15.94
C VAL A 333 25.08 -14.27 -17.37
N ALA A 334 24.05 -14.94 -17.84
CA ALA A 334 23.66 -14.86 -19.24
C ALA A 334 22.15 -14.83 -19.43
N THR A 335 21.74 -14.07 -20.44
CA THR A 335 20.38 -14.06 -21.00
C THR A 335 20.42 -14.71 -22.37
N LEU A 336 19.65 -15.78 -22.53
CA LEU A 336 19.43 -16.46 -23.80
C LEU A 336 18.03 -16.11 -24.31
N ALA A 337 17.94 -15.61 -25.54
CA ALA A 337 16.68 -15.28 -26.19
C ALA A 337 16.36 -16.34 -27.27
N PRO A 338 15.77 -17.48 -26.90
CA PRO A 338 15.40 -18.50 -27.88
C PRO A 338 14.34 -17.94 -28.84
N ILE A 339 14.47 -18.25 -30.12
CA ILE A 339 13.44 -17.95 -31.11
C ILE A 339 12.41 -19.07 -31.07
N PHE A 340 11.21 -18.73 -30.60
CA PHE A 340 10.09 -19.63 -30.37
C PHE A 340 8.95 -19.34 -31.35
N ASP A 341 8.44 -20.38 -32.00
CA ASP A 341 7.26 -20.36 -32.85
C ASP A 341 6.27 -21.43 -32.34
N GLU A 342 5.16 -20.98 -31.75
CA GLU A 342 4.12 -21.86 -31.22
C GLU A 342 3.40 -22.67 -32.30
N TYR A 343 3.34 -22.13 -33.53
CA TYR A 343 2.66 -22.76 -34.65
C TYR A 343 3.61 -22.91 -35.82
N PRO A 344 4.67 -23.74 -35.68
CA PRO A 344 5.65 -23.88 -36.72
C PRO A 344 4.97 -24.36 -38.01
N ALA A 345 5.41 -23.80 -39.15
CA ALA A 345 4.96 -24.27 -40.46
C ALA A 345 5.18 -25.79 -40.58
N LEU A 346 4.40 -26.48 -41.42
CA LEU A 346 4.52 -27.94 -41.58
C LEU A 346 5.97 -28.36 -41.88
N GLY A 347 6.57 -29.12 -40.96
CA GLY A 347 7.97 -29.56 -41.04
C GLY A 347 8.99 -28.64 -40.34
N GLY A 348 8.54 -27.55 -39.69
CA GLY A 348 9.35 -26.72 -38.80
C GLY A 348 9.37 -27.24 -37.37
N THR A 349 10.22 -26.63 -36.55
CA THR A 349 10.42 -26.91 -35.11
C THR A 349 9.90 -25.75 -34.27
N VAL A 350 9.49 -26.02 -33.02
CA VAL A 350 8.96 -24.99 -32.11
C VAL A 350 10.04 -24.00 -31.67
N TYR A 351 11.27 -24.47 -31.54
CA TYR A 351 12.44 -23.61 -31.37
C TYR A 351 13.24 -23.55 -32.67
N GLU A 352 13.88 -22.41 -32.95
CA GLU A 352 14.71 -22.25 -34.15
C GLU A 352 15.74 -23.38 -34.26
N PHE A 353 15.71 -24.03 -35.43
CA PHE A 353 16.61 -25.11 -35.78
C PHE A 353 17.15 -24.88 -37.20
N ASP A 354 18.47 -24.85 -37.31
CA ASP A 354 19.14 -24.77 -38.60
C ASP A 354 19.26 -26.18 -39.18
N PHE A 355 18.47 -26.48 -40.21
CA PHE A 355 18.47 -27.78 -40.88
C PHE A 355 19.71 -28.06 -41.75
N ASP A 356 20.47 -27.03 -42.13
CA ASP A 356 21.70 -27.20 -42.93
C ASP A 356 22.86 -27.69 -42.05
N ASN A 357 22.93 -27.19 -40.81
CA ASN A 357 23.99 -27.57 -39.86
C ASN A 357 23.52 -28.52 -38.74
N GLY A 358 22.21 -28.68 -38.55
CA GLY A 358 21.59 -29.56 -37.57
C GLY A 358 21.68 -29.09 -36.12
N ARG A 359 21.67 -27.78 -35.86
CA ARG A 359 21.81 -27.19 -34.50
C ARG A 359 20.63 -26.28 -34.18
N TRP A 360 20.32 -26.19 -32.89
CA TRP A 360 19.35 -25.23 -32.37
C TRP A 360 19.97 -23.84 -32.20
N GLY A 361 19.20 -22.82 -32.56
CA GLY A 361 19.55 -21.41 -32.37
C GLY A 361 19.08 -20.85 -31.01
N PRO A 362 19.47 -19.62 -30.66
CA PRO A 362 20.40 -18.74 -31.40
C PRO A 362 21.86 -19.23 -31.31
N GLU A 363 22.78 -18.67 -32.11
CA GLU A 363 24.20 -19.07 -32.09
C GLU A 363 24.96 -18.60 -30.82
N ASP A 364 24.45 -17.58 -30.13
CA ASP A 364 25.09 -16.97 -28.98
C ASP A 364 24.06 -16.42 -27.99
N PHE A 365 24.52 -16.04 -26.80
CA PHE A 365 23.71 -15.31 -25.84
C PHE A 365 23.29 -13.94 -26.39
N GLU A 366 22.13 -13.46 -25.94
CA GLU A 366 21.73 -12.08 -26.21
C GLU A 366 22.56 -11.11 -25.37
N TRP A 367 22.84 -11.49 -24.13
CA TRP A 367 23.59 -10.68 -23.18
C TRP A 367 24.34 -11.56 -22.18
N THR A 368 25.54 -11.14 -21.81
CA THR A 368 26.29 -11.72 -20.68
C THR A 368 26.89 -10.62 -19.81
N TYR A 369 27.13 -10.95 -18.54
CA TYR A 369 27.85 -10.09 -17.61
C TYR A 369 28.83 -10.88 -16.76
N THR A 370 30.03 -10.31 -16.62
CA THR A 370 31.06 -10.78 -15.70
C THR A 370 31.80 -9.59 -15.09
N GLN A 371 32.40 -9.80 -13.93
CA GLN A 371 33.24 -8.79 -13.27
C GLN A 371 34.44 -9.44 -12.58
N PRO A 372 35.53 -8.69 -12.31
CA PRO A 372 36.65 -9.19 -11.53
C PRO A 372 36.19 -9.74 -10.19
N GLY A 373 36.59 -10.99 -9.88
CA GLY A 373 36.20 -11.67 -8.64
C GLY A 373 34.95 -12.56 -8.76
N LEU A 374 34.14 -12.41 -9.82
CA LEU A 374 33.02 -13.33 -10.08
C LEU A 374 33.56 -14.69 -10.56
N SER A 375 33.70 -15.62 -9.64
CA SER A 375 34.19 -16.97 -9.93
C SER A 375 33.60 -17.98 -8.94
N SER A 376 32.65 -18.78 -9.42
CA SER A 376 32.03 -19.86 -8.67
C SER A 376 31.90 -21.08 -9.56
N SER A 377 32.65 -22.15 -9.27
CA SER A 377 32.72 -23.32 -10.15
C SER A 377 31.48 -24.25 -10.12
N GLY A 378 30.40 -23.86 -9.46
CA GLY A 378 29.13 -24.58 -9.35
C GLY A 378 28.22 -23.86 -8.36
N LEU A 379 26.97 -24.31 -8.19
CA LEU A 379 25.92 -23.55 -7.50
C LEU A 379 25.70 -22.20 -8.23
N SER A 380 25.24 -21.19 -7.49
CA SER A 380 25.00 -19.83 -7.96
C SER A 380 23.66 -19.65 -8.65
N SER A 381 23.19 -18.41 -8.64
CA SER A 381 21.93 -18.02 -9.28
C SER A 381 22.02 -16.66 -9.95
N TYR A 382 21.12 -16.43 -10.88
CA TYR A 382 20.97 -15.17 -11.59
C TYR A 382 19.50 -14.88 -11.87
N GLN A 383 18.96 -13.84 -11.27
CA GLN A 383 17.59 -13.39 -11.50
C GLN A 383 17.59 -12.04 -12.23
N ARG A 384 16.82 -11.95 -13.32
CA ARG A 384 16.44 -10.68 -13.94
C ARG A 384 15.30 -10.04 -13.15
N LEU A 385 15.46 -8.78 -12.76
CA LEU A 385 14.47 -8.02 -12.02
C LEU A 385 13.55 -7.24 -12.97
N GLY A 386 12.32 -6.93 -12.52
CA GLY A 386 11.28 -6.32 -13.35
C GLY A 386 11.62 -4.96 -13.96
N ASN A 387 12.57 -4.22 -13.36
CA ASN A 387 13.07 -2.94 -13.85
C ASN A 387 14.28 -3.07 -14.79
N GLY A 388 14.68 -4.28 -15.17
CA GLY A 388 15.86 -4.57 -15.99
C GLY A 388 17.15 -4.82 -15.18
N GLY A 389 17.12 -4.61 -13.86
CA GLY A 389 18.23 -4.93 -12.95
C GLY A 389 18.54 -6.42 -12.89
N SER A 390 19.69 -6.78 -12.32
CA SER A 390 20.16 -8.17 -12.21
C SER A 390 20.61 -8.46 -10.79
N LEU A 391 19.97 -9.43 -10.14
CA LEU A 391 20.42 -10.01 -8.88
C LEU A 391 21.30 -11.24 -9.17
N ILE A 392 22.50 -11.26 -8.62
CA ILE A 392 23.49 -12.30 -8.87
C ILE A 392 23.95 -12.88 -7.54
N CYS A 393 23.94 -14.21 -7.40
CA CYS A 393 24.45 -14.92 -6.23
C CYS A 393 25.64 -15.81 -6.63
N SER A 394 26.84 -15.51 -6.15
CA SER A 394 28.01 -16.37 -6.25
C SER A 394 27.99 -17.40 -5.12
N GLY A 395 27.45 -18.58 -5.41
CA GLY A 395 27.01 -19.48 -4.35
C GLY A 395 28.10 -20.09 -3.49
N ARG A 396 29.30 -20.32 -4.04
CA ARG A 396 30.43 -20.88 -3.27
C ARG A 396 31.10 -19.88 -2.31
N THR A 397 30.91 -18.59 -2.54
CA THR A 397 31.45 -17.49 -1.71
C THR A 397 30.37 -16.79 -0.89
N GLY A 398 29.10 -17.13 -1.10
CA GLY A 398 27.94 -16.55 -0.42
C GLY A 398 27.78 -15.05 -0.68
N GLU A 399 28.34 -14.55 -1.78
CA GLU A 399 28.29 -13.15 -2.20
C GLU A 399 27.09 -12.93 -3.10
N LEU A 400 26.26 -11.96 -2.75
CA LEU A 400 25.08 -11.55 -3.50
C LEU A 400 25.25 -10.08 -3.87
N PHE A 401 24.85 -9.70 -5.07
CA PHE A 401 24.86 -8.30 -5.47
C PHE A 401 23.82 -8.03 -6.55
N GLU A 402 23.32 -6.79 -6.55
CA GLU A 402 22.38 -6.27 -7.52
C GLU A 402 23.06 -5.19 -8.34
N ILE A 403 22.93 -5.29 -9.65
CA ILE A 403 23.34 -4.25 -10.59
C ILE A 403 22.13 -3.72 -11.37
N THR A 404 22.16 -2.43 -11.69
CA THR A 404 21.20 -1.84 -12.62
C THR A 404 21.44 -2.35 -14.05
N GLU A 405 20.52 -2.09 -14.97
CA GLU A 405 20.71 -2.40 -16.40
C GLU A 405 21.98 -1.74 -16.98
N ALA A 406 22.36 -0.56 -16.46
CA ALA A 406 23.59 0.13 -16.84
C ALA A 406 24.87 -0.47 -16.23
N GLY A 407 24.75 -1.43 -15.31
CA GLY A 407 25.87 -2.08 -14.62
C GLY A 407 26.33 -1.37 -13.34
N ASP A 408 25.57 -0.38 -12.83
CA ASP A 408 25.88 0.29 -11.58
C ASP A 408 25.48 -0.59 -10.38
N LEU A 409 26.32 -0.64 -9.34
CA LEU A 409 26.04 -1.41 -8.13
C LEU A 409 24.92 -0.74 -7.31
N ALA A 410 23.80 -1.45 -7.15
CA ALA A 410 22.66 -1.01 -6.33
C ALA A 410 22.72 -1.59 -4.91
N TRP A 411 23.15 -2.85 -4.78
CA TRP A 411 23.20 -3.54 -3.48
C TRP A 411 24.26 -4.64 -3.48
N GLN A 412 24.88 -4.88 -2.33
CA GLN A 412 25.85 -5.94 -2.12
C GLN A 412 25.72 -6.52 -0.72
N TYR A 413 25.67 -7.84 -0.64
CA TYR A 413 25.55 -8.60 0.58
C TYR A 413 26.46 -9.80 0.57
N ARG A 414 26.95 -10.20 1.74
CA ARG A 414 27.69 -11.45 1.89
C ARG A 414 27.17 -12.24 3.08
N THR A 415 26.74 -13.47 2.80
CA THR A 415 26.14 -14.38 3.78
C THR A 415 27.07 -14.53 5.00
N PRO A 416 26.67 -14.04 6.19
CA PRO A 416 27.55 -13.94 7.37
C PRO A 416 27.54 -15.24 8.19
N LEU A 417 27.79 -16.38 7.54
CA LEU A 417 27.77 -17.69 8.19
C LEU A 417 29.09 -18.45 7.97
N LEU A 418 29.68 -19.00 9.01
CA LEU A 418 30.77 -19.97 8.92
C LEU A 418 30.24 -21.35 9.29
N ALA A 419 30.05 -22.21 8.28
CA ALA A 419 29.48 -23.54 8.44
C ALA A 419 28.14 -23.54 9.20
N GLY A 420 27.29 -22.54 8.92
CA GLY A 420 25.97 -22.37 9.54
C GLY A 420 25.95 -21.52 10.81
N ALA A 421 27.10 -21.14 11.38
CA ALA A 421 27.17 -20.27 12.54
C ALA A 421 27.39 -18.79 12.15
N PRO A 422 26.64 -17.84 12.73
CA PRO A 422 26.91 -16.40 12.59
C PRO A 422 28.37 -15.99 12.85
N VAL A 423 28.85 -14.98 12.12
CA VAL A 423 30.20 -14.41 12.30
C VAL A 423 30.18 -12.91 12.50
N GLU A 424 31.25 -12.37 13.09
CA GLU A 424 31.46 -10.93 13.26
C GLU A 424 32.07 -10.28 12.01
N GLN A 425 31.96 -8.96 11.89
CA GLN A 425 32.69 -8.17 10.89
C GLN A 425 34.20 -8.43 10.98
N GLY A 426 34.87 -8.48 9.83
CA GLY A 426 36.29 -8.78 9.69
C GLY A 426 36.63 -10.27 9.60
N THR A 427 35.65 -11.17 9.74
CA THR A 427 35.89 -12.63 9.64
C THR A 427 36.27 -13.03 8.21
N GLU A 428 37.42 -13.71 8.05
CA GLU A 428 37.88 -14.21 6.75
C GLU A 428 37.13 -15.51 6.38
N LEU A 429 36.20 -15.42 5.43
CA LEU A 429 35.45 -16.56 4.90
C LEU A 429 36.15 -17.15 3.67
N GLN A 430 36.53 -18.42 3.76
CA GLN A 430 37.11 -19.20 2.67
C GLN A 430 36.02 -19.80 1.77
N LEU A 431 36.41 -20.27 0.60
CA LEU A 431 35.52 -20.96 -0.34
C LEU A 431 34.74 -22.08 0.36
N ASN A 432 33.42 -22.07 0.19
CA ASN A 432 32.43 -22.97 0.79
C ASN A 432 32.14 -22.80 2.29
N ASN A 433 32.70 -21.80 2.99
CA ASN A 433 32.37 -21.57 4.40
C ASN A 433 30.92 -21.10 4.58
N ASN A 434 30.44 -20.26 3.66
CA ASN A 434 29.16 -19.58 3.68
C ASN A 434 28.34 -19.89 2.42
N LEU A 435 28.34 -21.17 2.00
CA LEU A 435 27.63 -21.64 0.81
C LEU A 435 26.17 -21.18 0.78
N THR A 436 25.79 -20.45 -0.25
CA THR A 436 24.40 -20.03 -0.51
C THR A 436 24.02 -20.52 -1.89
N PHE A 437 23.13 -21.53 -1.97
CA PHE A 437 22.86 -22.22 -3.22
C PHE A 437 22.31 -21.29 -4.31
N ARG A 438 21.26 -20.55 -3.95
CA ARG A 438 20.51 -19.57 -4.75
C ARG A 438 20.04 -18.44 -3.83
N ALA A 439 19.76 -17.29 -4.44
CA ALA A 439 19.00 -16.21 -3.83
C ALA A 439 17.99 -15.63 -4.83
N ASP A 440 16.82 -15.26 -4.33
CA ASP A 440 15.71 -14.71 -5.12
C ASP A 440 15.14 -13.46 -4.44
N ARG A 441 14.95 -12.37 -5.19
CA ARG A 441 14.26 -11.15 -4.77
C ARG A 441 12.78 -11.26 -5.11
N TYR A 442 11.95 -11.22 -4.07
CA TYR A 442 10.51 -11.07 -4.18
C TYR A 442 10.17 -9.57 -4.14
N PRO A 443 9.41 -9.04 -5.12
CA PRO A 443 8.95 -7.65 -5.11
C PRO A 443 8.25 -7.28 -3.79
N SER A 444 8.32 -6.02 -3.36
CA SER A 444 7.69 -5.58 -2.11
C SER A 444 6.15 -5.71 -2.11
N ASP A 445 5.54 -5.73 -3.29
CA ASP A 445 4.11 -5.97 -3.52
C ASP A 445 3.79 -7.46 -3.80
N PHE A 446 4.72 -8.37 -3.53
CA PHE A 446 4.47 -9.80 -3.72
C PHE A 446 3.32 -10.28 -2.79
N PRO A 447 2.28 -10.96 -3.31
CA PRO A 447 1.04 -11.21 -2.55
C PRO A 447 1.20 -11.96 -1.22
N ALA A 448 2.28 -12.73 -1.04
CA ALA A 448 2.56 -13.40 0.24
C ALA A 448 2.82 -12.44 1.40
N PHE A 449 3.14 -11.17 1.12
CA PHE A 449 3.45 -10.15 2.12
C PHE A 449 2.21 -9.40 2.61
N ASP A 450 1.06 -9.59 1.96
CA ASP A 450 -0.19 -8.93 2.34
C ASP A 450 -0.59 -9.28 3.79
N GLY A 451 -0.67 -8.25 4.63
CA GLY A 451 -1.04 -8.40 6.05
C GLY A 451 0.06 -8.97 6.95
N GLN A 452 1.29 -9.15 6.43
CA GLN A 452 2.45 -9.54 7.24
C GLN A 452 3.20 -8.32 7.76
N ASP A 453 3.66 -8.38 9.01
CA ASP A 453 4.57 -7.37 9.56
C ASP A 453 6.01 -7.72 9.18
N LEU A 454 6.55 -6.98 8.21
CA LEU A 454 7.94 -7.08 7.75
C LEU A 454 8.77 -5.85 8.16
N SER A 455 8.24 -5.02 9.08
CA SER A 455 8.86 -3.75 9.50
C SER A 455 10.03 -3.95 10.47
N SER A 456 10.10 -5.10 11.13
CA SER A 456 11.16 -5.43 12.07
C SER A 456 11.92 -6.69 11.66
N GLY A 457 13.24 -6.67 11.81
CA GLY A 457 14.11 -7.80 11.54
C GLY A 457 15.40 -7.70 12.34
N THR A 458 16.21 -8.75 12.29
CA THR A 458 17.55 -8.74 12.91
C THR A 458 18.61 -9.22 11.92
N PRO A 459 19.78 -8.55 11.82
CA PRO A 459 20.90 -9.06 11.04
C PRO A 459 21.33 -10.47 11.46
N ILE A 460 21.97 -11.21 10.55
CA ILE A 460 22.46 -12.56 10.84
C ILE A 460 23.81 -12.49 11.56
N GLU A 461 24.68 -11.55 11.19
CA GLU A 461 26.01 -11.36 11.75
C GLU A 461 26.01 -11.02 13.25
N LEU A 462 27.11 -11.35 13.91
CA LEU A 462 27.37 -10.96 15.29
C LEU A 462 27.89 -9.52 15.33
N ASN A 463 27.34 -8.70 16.21
CA ASN A 463 27.70 -7.28 16.37
C ASN A 463 27.61 -6.51 15.02
N PRO A 464 26.41 -6.40 14.43
CA PRO A 464 26.24 -5.69 13.16
C PRO A 464 26.68 -4.24 13.28
N GLU A 465 27.28 -3.72 12.20
CA GLU A 465 27.53 -2.30 11.99
C GLU A 465 26.61 -1.87 10.82
N PRO A 466 25.37 -1.39 11.08
CA PRO A 466 24.46 -0.98 10.02
C PRO A 466 25.09 0.11 9.16
N LEU A 467 24.84 0.07 7.85
CA LEU A 467 25.15 1.20 6.97
C LEU A 467 24.37 2.43 7.43
N ASP A 468 24.87 3.65 7.16
CA ASP A 468 24.18 4.89 7.57
C ASP A 468 22.72 4.95 7.10
N VAL A 469 22.43 4.44 5.90
CA VAL A 469 21.07 4.33 5.32
C VAL A 469 20.18 3.31 6.05
N CYS A 470 20.79 2.39 6.78
CA CYS A 470 20.16 1.33 7.57
C CYS A 470 20.22 1.60 9.08
N ALA A 471 20.87 2.67 9.50
CA ALA A 471 20.94 3.00 10.90
C ALA A 471 19.53 3.36 11.39
N PRO A 472 19.06 2.78 12.51
CA PRO A 472 17.79 3.17 13.09
C PRO A 472 17.82 4.68 13.31
N GLN A 473 16.90 5.40 12.67
CA GLN A 473 16.81 6.84 12.84
C GLN A 473 16.40 7.08 14.29
N THR A 474 17.20 7.82 15.05
CA THR A 474 16.75 8.35 16.35
C THR A 474 16.05 9.66 16.07
N CYS A 475 14.84 9.85 16.57
CA CYS A 475 14.18 11.14 16.39
C CYS A 475 14.90 12.21 17.23
N LEU A 476 15.63 13.12 16.58
CA LEU A 476 16.35 14.21 17.25
C LEU A 476 15.57 15.53 17.26
N ILE A 477 14.26 15.49 17.01
CA ILE A 477 13.42 16.67 16.98
C ILE A 477 12.78 16.86 18.37
N PRO A 478 13.16 17.90 19.15
CA PRO A 478 12.82 18.01 20.58
C PRO A 478 11.34 18.05 20.96
N TYR A 479 10.46 18.24 19.98
CA TYR A 479 9.00 18.36 20.14
C TYR A 479 8.23 17.24 19.42
N ALA A 480 8.93 16.21 18.94
CA ALA A 480 8.31 14.96 18.54
C ALA A 480 7.98 14.11 19.78
N CYS A 481 6.93 13.30 19.71
CA CYS A 481 6.46 12.44 20.79
C CYS A 481 7.49 11.38 21.20
N ASN A 482 8.38 10.98 20.29
CA ASN A 482 9.43 9.99 20.50
C ASN A 482 10.84 10.62 20.43
N TYR A 483 10.99 11.87 20.92
CA TYR A 483 12.29 12.54 20.97
C TYR A 483 13.34 11.73 21.73
N GLU A 484 14.51 11.55 21.14
CA GLU A 484 15.62 10.70 21.59
C GLU A 484 15.29 9.20 21.66
N GLU A 485 14.16 8.77 21.11
CA GLU A 485 13.79 7.38 20.96
C GLU A 485 14.05 6.88 19.52
N GLU A 486 14.21 5.56 19.37
CA GLU A 486 14.38 4.91 18.07
C GLU A 486 13.08 4.97 17.25
N GLY A 487 13.22 5.26 15.96
CA GLY A 487 12.11 5.36 15.00
C GLY A 487 12.01 6.73 14.33
N GLU A 488 11.18 6.80 13.29
CA GLU A 488 10.81 8.07 12.66
C GLU A 488 10.16 9.03 13.67
N CYS A 489 10.30 10.34 13.48
CA CYS A 489 9.70 11.31 14.39
C CYS A 489 8.17 11.24 14.35
N VAL A 490 7.57 10.86 15.47
CA VAL A 490 6.11 10.80 15.67
C VAL A 490 5.65 12.16 16.17
N TYR A 491 4.75 12.81 15.44
CA TYR A 491 4.18 14.11 15.84
C TYR A 491 2.73 14.03 16.29
N LEU A 492 2.04 12.93 15.99
CA LEU A 492 0.66 12.68 16.40
C LEU A 492 0.59 11.28 16.98
N SER A 493 0.38 11.21 18.28
CA SER A 493 0.14 9.98 19.02
C SER A 493 -0.94 10.30 20.03
N VAL A 494 -2.21 10.05 19.71
CA VAL A 494 -3.33 10.39 20.59
C VAL A 494 -3.91 9.12 21.21
N ASP A 495 -4.07 9.11 22.52
CA ASP A 495 -4.87 8.09 23.24
C ASP A 495 -6.37 8.43 23.11
N ALA A 496 -6.86 8.62 21.89
CA ALA A 496 -8.20 9.16 21.62
C ALA A 496 -8.97 8.34 20.56
N PRO A 497 -10.31 8.43 20.51
CA PRO A 497 -11.14 7.73 19.53
C PRO A 497 -10.85 8.12 18.08
N GLU A 498 -11.30 7.29 17.13
CA GLU A 498 -11.28 7.59 15.69
C GLU A 498 -11.91 8.97 15.40
N GLY A 499 -11.27 9.75 14.53
CA GLY A 499 -11.75 11.09 14.14
C GLY A 499 -11.05 12.27 14.85
N THR A 500 -10.10 12.00 15.74
CA THR A 500 -9.26 13.04 16.38
C THR A 500 -8.35 13.77 15.37
N LEU A 501 -8.06 13.15 14.23
CA LEU A 501 -7.36 13.75 13.09
C LEU A 501 -8.36 14.08 11.99
N GLY A 502 -8.58 15.37 11.74
CA GLY A 502 -9.59 15.87 10.82
C GLY A 502 -9.90 17.35 11.03
N ALA A 503 -11.13 17.75 10.71
CA ALA A 503 -11.59 19.13 10.91
C ALA A 503 -11.67 19.45 12.41
N MET A 504 -10.99 20.51 12.81
CA MET A 504 -10.97 21.06 14.16
C MET A 504 -11.71 22.39 14.17
N MET A 505 -12.52 22.60 15.19
CA MET A 505 -13.13 23.88 15.50
C MET A 505 -12.11 24.77 16.19
N ILE A 506 -12.00 26.02 15.74
CA ILE A 506 -11.35 27.11 16.48
C ILE A 506 -12.41 28.12 16.87
N GLY A 507 -12.40 28.53 18.14
CA GLY A 507 -13.35 29.50 18.65
C GLY A 507 -12.87 30.20 19.91
N ILE A 508 -13.76 31.00 20.49
CA ILE A 508 -13.54 31.73 21.74
C ILE A 508 -14.26 30.97 22.86
N VAL A 509 -13.68 30.99 24.05
CA VAL A 509 -14.37 30.47 25.23
C VAL A 509 -15.39 31.51 25.71
N ASP A 510 -16.68 31.29 25.45
CA ASP A 510 -17.80 32.07 26.00
C ASP A 510 -18.55 31.28 27.07
N THR A 511 -18.38 31.70 28.31
CA THR A 511 -18.98 31.08 29.50
C THR A 511 -20.38 31.59 29.83
N VAL A 512 -20.88 32.59 29.11
CA VAL A 512 -22.23 33.14 29.27
C VAL A 512 -23.22 32.36 28.42
N LEU A 513 -22.84 32.04 27.18
CA LEU A 513 -23.67 31.28 26.24
C LEU A 513 -23.48 29.77 26.38
N CYS A 514 -22.26 29.31 26.72
CA CYS A 514 -21.95 27.90 26.90
C CYS A 514 -21.29 27.64 28.27
N PRO A 515 -22.07 27.46 29.36
CA PRO A 515 -21.52 27.38 30.73
C PRO A 515 -20.60 26.18 30.99
N ASP A 516 -20.85 25.07 30.30
CA ASP A 516 -20.17 23.78 30.47
C ASP A 516 -19.42 23.34 29.20
N GLY A 517 -19.14 24.25 28.25
CA GLY A 517 -18.54 23.91 26.96
C GLY A 517 -17.96 25.09 26.20
N TYR A 518 -17.76 24.88 24.90
CA TYR A 518 -17.23 25.88 23.98
C TYR A 518 -18.34 26.40 23.07
N GLU A 519 -18.37 27.72 22.85
CA GLU A 519 -19.26 28.30 21.84
C GLU A 519 -18.76 27.90 20.44
N VAL A 520 -19.64 27.27 19.68
CA VAL A 520 -19.38 26.85 18.32
C VAL A 520 -19.86 27.96 17.38
N THR A 521 -18.94 28.47 16.56
CA THR A 521 -19.28 29.44 15.52
C THR A 521 -19.34 28.75 14.16
N ASP A 522 -20.18 29.25 13.25
CA ASP A 522 -20.39 28.74 11.87
C ASP A 522 -19.15 28.72 10.95
N ASP A 523 -17.99 29.10 11.48
CA ASP A 523 -17.08 29.97 10.75
C ASP A 523 -15.58 29.60 10.98
N GLY A 524 -15.30 28.49 11.68
CA GLY A 524 -13.95 28.21 12.23
C GLY A 524 -13.45 26.78 12.09
N PHE A 525 -13.54 26.15 10.92
CA PHE A 525 -12.95 24.81 10.70
C PHE A 525 -11.50 24.88 10.18
N ILE A 526 -10.52 24.55 11.01
CA ILE A 526 -9.13 24.40 10.59
C ILE A 526 -8.75 22.91 10.58
N THR A 527 -7.78 22.52 9.77
CA THR A 527 -7.33 21.12 9.70
C THR A 527 -5.85 21.03 9.98
N LEU A 528 -5.40 20.04 10.76
CA LEU A 528 -3.98 19.75 10.86
C LEU A 528 -3.55 18.92 9.65
N VAL A 529 -2.58 19.42 8.89
CA VAL A 529 -2.01 18.73 7.72
C VAL A 529 -0.50 18.56 7.87
N PRO A 530 0.10 17.52 7.26
CA PRO A 530 1.55 17.39 7.20
C PRO A 530 2.16 18.59 6.49
N SER A 531 3.24 19.16 7.03
CA SER A 531 3.90 20.28 6.36
C SER A 531 4.63 19.83 5.09
N SER A 532 4.87 20.78 4.17
CA SER A 532 5.54 20.53 2.89
C SER A 532 7.05 20.21 3.02
N GLY A 533 7.61 20.19 4.23
CA GLY A 533 9.03 19.92 4.51
C GLY A 533 9.38 18.43 4.65
N GLY A 534 8.42 17.52 4.52
CA GLY A 534 8.62 16.10 4.81
C GLY A 534 8.74 15.83 6.31
N MET A 535 9.31 14.67 6.68
CA MET A 535 9.35 14.14 8.07
C MET A 535 10.07 15.02 9.10
N GLU A 536 10.79 16.07 8.70
CA GLU A 536 11.41 17.03 9.62
C GLU A 536 10.47 18.17 10.04
N GLY A 537 9.30 18.25 9.40
CA GLY A 537 8.50 19.46 9.36
C GLY A 537 7.20 19.43 10.13
N GLY A 538 6.89 18.41 10.95
CA GLY A 538 5.68 18.32 11.80
C GLY A 538 4.32 18.61 11.11
N TYR A 539 3.30 18.97 11.90
CA TYR A 539 1.98 19.36 11.39
C TYR A 539 1.79 20.89 11.42
N VAL A 540 1.00 21.40 10.48
CA VAL A 540 0.64 22.81 10.37
C VAL A 540 -0.87 22.96 10.25
N TRP A 541 -1.37 24.15 10.56
CA TRP A 541 -2.78 24.49 10.36
C TRP A 541 -3.05 24.80 8.88
N ASP A 542 -3.90 23.99 8.25
CA ASP A 542 -4.53 24.31 6.97
C ASP A 542 -5.76 25.18 7.23
N ILE A 543 -5.72 26.41 6.71
CA ILE A 543 -6.74 27.43 6.87
C ILE A 543 -7.19 27.82 5.46
N THR A 544 -8.47 27.58 5.13
CA THR A 544 -9.00 27.90 3.81
C THR A 544 -9.07 29.42 3.60
N PRO A 545 -9.05 29.91 2.34
CA PRO A 545 -9.18 31.34 2.05
C PRO A 545 -10.43 31.98 2.67
N GLU A 546 -11.55 31.25 2.69
CA GLU A 546 -12.81 31.73 3.27
C GLU A 546 -12.68 31.99 4.77
N ILE A 547 -12.03 31.07 5.50
CA ILE A 547 -11.81 31.19 6.94
C ILE A 547 -10.76 32.27 7.23
N ALA A 548 -9.71 32.37 6.40
CA ALA A 548 -8.71 33.42 6.53
C ALA A 548 -9.32 34.82 6.38
N ASP A 549 -10.14 35.04 5.34
CA ASP A 549 -10.83 36.32 5.11
C ASP A 549 -11.73 36.69 6.29
N LEU A 550 -12.41 35.69 6.86
CA LEU A 550 -13.26 35.88 8.02
C LEU A 550 -12.48 36.22 9.29
N MET A 551 -11.42 35.46 9.61
CA MET A 551 -10.57 35.73 10.78
C MET A 551 -10.04 37.17 10.72
N ILE A 552 -9.66 37.64 9.53
CA ILE A 552 -9.20 39.02 9.32
C ILE A 552 -10.36 40.01 9.52
N ALA A 553 -11.54 39.77 8.93
CA ALA A 553 -12.71 40.63 9.05
C ALA A 553 -13.21 40.78 10.50
N SER A 554 -13.10 39.71 11.29
CA SER A 554 -13.51 39.64 12.70
C SER A 554 -12.45 40.15 13.67
N GLY A 555 -11.31 40.64 13.18
CA GLY A 555 -10.26 41.27 14.00
C GLY A 555 -9.21 40.31 14.59
N PHE A 556 -9.17 39.06 14.12
CA PHE A 556 -8.23 38.01 14.54
C PHE A 556 -6.98 37.92 13.63
N GLU A 557 -6.62 39.00 12.92
CA GLU A 557 -5.48 39.02 11.99
C GLU A 557 -4.17 38.55 12.64
N SER A 558 -3.90 38.93 13.89
CA SER A 558 -2.68 38.50 14.60
C SER A 558 -2.68 37.00 14.93
N LEU A 559 -3.84 36.42 15.24
CA LEU A 559 -3.98 34.99 15.49
C LEU A 559 -3.80 34.19 14.20
N TYR A 560 -4.39 34.66 13.09
CA TYR A 560 -4.24 34.03 11.78
C TYR A 560 -2.76 33.89 11.36
N TYR A 561 -1.98 34.97 11.43
CA TYR A 561 -0.56 34.91 11.08
C TYR A 561 0.26 34.07 12.05
N ASP A 562 -0.13 34.01 13.32
CA ASP A 562 0.51 33.15 14.30
C ASP A 562 0.29 31.67 13.95
N LEU A 563 -0.96 31.25 13.71
CA LEU A 563 -1.30 29.88 13.31
C LEU A 563 -0.56 29.45 12.03
N LEU A 564 -0.45 30.32 11.02
CA LEU A 564 0.32 30.00 9.80
C LEU A 564 1.82 29.81 10.04
N SER A 565 2.34 30.29 11.16
CA SER A 565 3.74 30.20 11.53
C SER A 565 4.04 29.07 12.51
N GLN A 566 2.99 28.39 12.99
CA GLN A 566 3.08 27.38 14.03
C GLN A 566 3.42 26.00 13.48
N MET A 567 4.23 25.31 14.25
CA MET A 567 4.49 23.89 14.14
C MET A 567 3.80 23.14 15.27
N VAL A 568 2.98 22.13 14.94
CA VAL A 568 2.12 21.45 15.91
C VAL A 568 2.49 19.97 16.05
N SER A 569 2.49 19.48 17.29
CA SER A 569 2.50 18.07 17.66
C SER A 569 1.47 17.79 18.75
N VAL A 570 0.94 16.56 18.78
CA VAL A 570 -0.02 16.09 19.79
C VAL A 570 0.44 14.73 20.30
N CYS A 571 0.75 14.66 21.60
CA CYS A 571 1.32 13.48 22.26
C CYS A 571 0.48 13.14 23.50
N GLY A 572 -0.28 12.05 23.45
CA GLY A 572 -1.34 11.73 24.39
C GLY A 572 -2.45 12.78 24.38
N THR A 573 -2.65 13.43 25.53
CA THR A 573 -3.58 14.54 25.72
C THR A 573 -2.93 15.91 25.53
N GLU A 574 -1.60 15.97 25.38
CA GLU A 574 -0.85 17.21 25.28
C GLU A 574 -0.72 17.67 23.81
N MET A 575 -1.06 18.92 23.52
CA MET A 575 -0.77 19.59 22.25
C MET A 575 0.35 20.61 22.47
N THR A 576 1.40 20.50 21.66
CA THR A 576 2.50 21.47 21.61
C THR A 576 2.46 22.23 20.29
N ALA A 577 2.42 23.56 20.36
CA ALA A 577 2.48 24.45 19.20
C ALA A 577 3.67 25.41 19.32
N VAL A 578 4.59 25.36 18.37
CA VAL A 578 5.81 26.19 18.33
C VAL A 578 5.62 27.29 17.28
N SER A 579 5.46 28.54 17.73
CA SER A 579 5.31 29.69 16.83
C SER A 579 6.66 30.24 16.41
N THR A 580 6.90 30.29 15.10
CA THR A 580 8.08 30.97 14.56
C THR A 580 7.91 32.48 14.47
N LEU A 581 6.67 32.99 14.45
CA LEU A 581 6.36 34.41 14.42
C LEU A 581 6.52 35.09 15.78
N LEU A 582 5.98 34.46 16.84
CA LEU A 582 6.03 34.98 18.20
C LEU A 582 7.26 34.49 18.98
N GLY A 583 7.89 33.39 18.51
CA GLY A 583 9.08 32.82 19.13
C GLY A 583 8.79 32.14 20.47
N ASP A 584 7.54 31.73 20.70
CA ASP A 584 7.08 31.01 21.88
C ASP A 584 6.69 29.57 21.55
N THR A 585 6.55 28.78 22.61
CA THR A 585 6.06 27.39 22.55
C THR A 585 4.90 27.30 23.52
N LEU A 586 3.73 27.02 22.97
CA LEU A 586 2.53 26.74 23.74
C LEU A 586 2.42 25.25 23.96
N VAL A 587 2.16 24.86 25.21
CA VAL A 587 1.83 23.49 25.59
C VAL A 587 0.50 23.54 26.30
N THR A 588 -0.48 22.75 25.85
CA THR A 588 -1.83 22.72 26.40
C THR A 588 -2.37 21.30 26.47
N GLU A 589 -3.24 21.04 27.43
CA GLU A 589 -3.77 19.70 27.73
C GLU A 589 -5.23 19.61 27.34
N TYR A 590 -5.63 18.44 26.83
CA TYR A 590 -7.00 18.15 26.46
C TYR A 590 -7.89 18.12 27.72
N ASP A 591 -8.89 19.00 27.78
CA ASP A 591 -9.74 19.18 28.97
C ASP A 591 -10.96 18.26 29.03
N GLY A 592 -11.13 17.40 28.01
CA GLY A 592 -12.29 16.53 27.83
C GLY A 592 -13.14 16.91 26.61
N ILE A 593 -13.08 18.18 26.18
CA ILE A 593 -13.82 18.71 25.03
C ILE A 593 -12.85 19.26 23.96
N GLY A 594 -11.70 19.80 24.36
CA GLY A 594 -10.71 20.36 23.44
C GLY A 594 -9.42 20.80 24.13
N TRP A 595 -8.58 21.50 23.37
CA TRP A 595 -7.36 22.13 23.86
C TRP A 595 -7.60 23.63 24.03
N PRO A 596 -7.54 24.18 25.26
CA PRO A 596 -7.71 25.61 25.50
C PRO A 596 -6.45 26.38 25.09
N TRP A 597 -6.65 27.62 24.64
CA TRP A 597 -5.61 28.57 24.22
C TRP A 597 -5.69 29.85 25.07
N PRO A 598 -5.00 29.87 26.22
CA PRO A 598 -5.13 30.97 27.19
C PRO A 598 -4.69 32.33 26.64
N THR A 599 -3.74 32.35 25.70
CA THR A 599 -3.16 33.57 25.14
C THR A 599 -4.18 34.46 24.44
N TYR A 600 -5.20 33.86 23.82
CA TYR A 600 -6.24 34.56 23.09
C TYR A 600 -7.66 34.19 23.56
N ASN A 601 -7.77 33.57 24.75
CA ASN A 601 -9.03 33.12 25.32
C ASN A 601 -9.84 32.22 24.37
N GLY A 602 -9.15 31.40 23.59
CA GLY A 602 -9.74 30.52 22.59
C GLY A 602 -9.62 29.04 22.92
N TYR A 603 -10.06 28.21 22.00
CA TYR A 603 -9.93 26.75 22.06
C TYR A 603 -9.69 26.19 20.65
N THR A 604 -9.12 24.99 20.59
CA THR A 604 -9.25 24.10 19.42
C THR A 604 -9.85 22.78 19.86
N ALA A 605 -10.88 22.31 19.16
CA ALA A 605 -11.57 21.08 19.53
C ALA A 605 -11.89 20.24 18.28
N PRO A 606 -11.74 18.91 18.32
CA PRO A 606 -12.23 18.04 17.26
C PRO A 606 -13.71 18.26 16.98
N ALA A 607 -14.12 18.38 15.71
CA ALA A 607 -15.52 18.59 15.35
C ALA A 607 -16.44 17.46 15.86
N VAL A 608 -15.92 16.24 16.00
CA VAL A 608 -16.65 15.06 16.50
C VAL A 608 -17.12 15.18 17.96
N ASN A 609 -16.65 16.18 18.70
CA ASN A 609 -17.04 16.38 20.11
C ASN A 609 -18.35 17.14 20.29
N PHE A 610 -18.95 17.64 19.22
CA PHE A 610 -20.13 18.49 19.25
C PHE A 610 -21.28 17.82 18.47
N ASP A 611 -22.48 17.83 19.06
CA ASP A 611 -23.72 17.44 18.37
C ASP A 611 -24.19 18.56 17.42
N SER A 612 -24.98 18.25 16.39
CA SER A 612 -25.57 19.27 15.50
C SER A 612 -26.80 19.95 16.12
N GLY A 613 -26.94 21.27 15.93
CA GLY A 613 -28.06 22.08 16.42
C GLY A 613 -28.22 23.40 15.66
N CYS A 614 -29.17 24.24 16.06
CA CYS A 614 -29.49 25.46 15.29
C CYS A 614 -28.51 26.61 15.60
N GLY A 615 -27.82 27.10 14.57
CA GLY A 615 -26.88 28.22 14.66
C GLY A 615 -27.50 29.62 14.49
N ASP A 616 -28.78 29.73 14.15
CA ASP A 616 -29.44 31.03 13.93
C ASP A 616 -29.87 31.65 15.27
N PRO A 617 -29.27 32.78 15.72
CA PRO A 617 -29.63 33.43 16.98
C PRO A 617 -31.04 34.02 17.00
N ASP A 618 -31.69 34.16 15.84
CA ASP A 618 -33.08 34.62 15.71
C ASP A 618 -34.10 33.44 15.71
N ALA A 619 -33.65 32.18 15.69
CA ALA A 619 -34.52 31.01 15.72
C ALA A 619 -34.95 30.61 17.15
N CYS A 620 -36.11 29.97 17.28
CA CYS A 620 -36.70 29.66 18.58
C CYS A 620 -35.93 28.57 19.37
N ASN A 621 -35.02 27.83 18.73
CA ASN A 621 -34.21 26.75 19.32
C ASN A 621 -32.70 26.92 19.07
N PHE A 622 -32.23 28.17 19.01
CA PHE A 622 -30.80 28.49 18.93
C PHE A 622 -29.99 27.77 20.02
N GLU A 623 -28.92 27.08 19.63
CA GLU A 623 -28.04 26.34 20.54
C GLU A 623 -26.55 26.67 20.24
N PRO A 624 -25.93 27.60 21.00
CA PRO A 624 -24.57 28.07 20.72
C PRO A 624 -23.47 27.03 21.02
N CYS A 625 -23.78 25.93 21.72
CA CYS A 625 -22.81 24.88 22.03
C CYS A 625 -22.79 23.73 21.01
N SER A 626 -23.50 23.86 19.89
CA SER A 626 -23.71 22.78 18.91
C SER A 626 -23.13 23.10 17.54
N LEU A 627 -22.75 22.09 16.76
CA LEU A 627 -22.39 22.29 15.35
C LEU A 627 -23.60 22.86 14.60
N PRO A 628 -23.45 24.04 13.97
CA PRO A 628 -24.58 24.72 13.38
C PRO A 628 -25.12 23.97 12.16
N ASP A 629 -26.44 23.80 12.16
CA ASP A 629 -27.24 23.20 11.11
C ASP A 629 -28.56 23.97 10.99
N GLU A 630 -28.64 24.83 9.96
CA GLU A 630 -29.83 25.66 9.69
C GLU A 630 -31.10 24.82 9.44
N ALA A 631 -30.97 23.55 9.02
CA ALA A 631 -32.13 22.68 8.81
C ALA A 631 -32.83 22.28 10.12
N LEU A 632 -32.13 22.39 11.25
CA LEU A 632 -32.67 22.12 12.58
C LEU A 632 -33.30 23.36 13.22
N CYS A 633 -33.21 24.53 12.59
CA CYS A 633 -33.79 25.77 13.10
C CYS A 633 -35.32 25.77 12.99
N THR A 634 -35.98 26.14 14.08
CA THR A 634 -37.44 26.21 14.19
C THR A 634 -37.91 27.64 14.35
N ALA A 635 -39.06 27.94 13.71
CA ALA A 635 -39.77 29.20 13.83
C ALA A 635 -41.20 28.93 14.33
N LEU A 636 -41.79 29.91 15.01
CA LEU A 636 -43.17 29.86 15.49
C LEU A 636 -44.08 30.58 14.50
N ASP A 637 -44.90 29.81 13.77
CA ASP A 637 -45.88 30.34 12.82
C ASP A 637 -47.31 30.10 13.34
N VAL A 638 -48.19 31.07 13.12
CA VAL A 638 -49.56 31.07 13.68
C VAL A 638 -50.54 31.47 12.59
N VAL A 639 -51.51 30.60 12.35
CA VAL A 639 -52.58 30.80 11.36
C VAL A 639 -53.93 30.81 12.06
N SER A 640 -54.86 31.64 11.60
CA SER A 640 -56.23 31.67 12.10
C SER A 640 -57.26 31.46 11.00
N GLU A 641 -58.39 30.87 11.36
CA GLU A 641 -59.56 30.71 10.51
C GLU A 641 -60.83 31.03 11.30
N ALA A 642 -61.60 32.03 10.86
CA ALA A 642 -62.87 32.43 11.45
C ALA A 642 -64.10 32.01 10.62
N ASN A 643 -65.20 31.70 11.30
CA ASN A 643 -66.54 31.58 10.72
C ASN A 643 -67.56 32.47 11.47
N ASP A 644 -68.86 32.33 11.18
CA ASP A 644 -69.92 33.19 11.75
C ASP A 644 -69.94 33.26 13.29
N VAL A 645 -69.38 32.28 14.01
CA VAL A 645 -69.38 32.23 15.49
C VAL A 645 -68.10 31.65 16.13
N THR A 646 -67.14 31.16 15.35
CA THR A 646 -65.96 30.44 15.85
C THR A 646 -64.66 31.01 15.24
N LEU A 647 -63.61 31.12 16.05
CA LEU A 647 -62.22 31.39 15.62
C LEU A 647 -61.35 30.20 16.01
N THR A 648 -60.69 29.59 15.03
CA THR A 648 -59.69 28.55 15.25
C THR A 648 -58.31 29.12 14.97
N VAL A 649 -57.35 28.83 15.85
CA VAL A 649 -55.95 29.22 15.75
C VAL A 649 -55.10 27.97 15.77
N GLN A 650 -54.19 27.85 14.82
CA GLN A 650 -53.29 26.72 14.64
C GLN A 650 -51.85 27.23 14.65
N VAL A 651 -51.01 26.60 15.46
CA VAL A 651 -49.58 26.90 15.57
C VAL A 651 -48.80 25.83 14.81
N THR A 652 -47.84 26.25 14.00
CA THR A 652 -46.90 25.34 13.34
C THR A 652 -45.48 25.70 13.76
N GLY A 653 -44.75 24.72 14.31
CA GLY A 653 -43.43 24.95 14.92
C GLY A 653 -43.51 25.44 16.37
N GLY A 654 -42.37 25.88 16.93
CA GLY A 654 -42.23 26.28 18.34
C GLY A 654 -42.15 25.11 19.34
N ILE A 655 -41.86 25.44 20.61
CA ILE A 655 -41.66 24.45 21.69
C ILE A 655 -42.79 24.56 22.75
N PRO A 656 -43.69 23.57 22.89
CA PRO A 656 -44.77 23.63 23.87
C PRO A 656 -44.25 23.73 25.32
N PRO A 657 -45.02 24.29 26.26
CA PRO A 657 -46.41 24.76 26.10
C PRO A 657 -46.54 26.12 25.40
N PHE A 658 -47.61 26.26 24.61
CA PHE A 658 -48.00 27.48 23.92
C PHE A 658 -48.95 28.32 24.77
N THR A 659 -48.73 29.64 24.80
CA THR A 659 -49.52 30.61 25.55
C THR A 659 -50.24 31.53 24.56
N PHE A 660 -51.57 31.44 24.53
CA PHE A 660 -52.45 32.19 23.65
C PHE A 660 -53.10 33.36 24.40
N ASN A 661 -52.96 34.55 23.85
CA ASN A 661 -53.46 35.79 24.39
C ASN A 661 -54.40 36.47 23.38
N VAL A 662 -55.67 36.64 23.74
CA VAL A 662 -56.69 37.19 22.83
C VAL A 662 -56.76 38.72 22.98
N LEU A 663 -56.69 39.40 21.85
CA LEU A 663 -56.65 40.85 21.69
C LEU A 663 -57.79 41.31 20.76
N ASN A 664 -58.18 42.58 20.81
CA ASN A 664 -59.09 43.17 19.83
C ASN A 664 -58.34 43.55 18.53
N GLY A 665 -59.08 44.01 17.51
CA GLY A 665 -58.51 44.54 16.26
C GLY A 665 -57.63 45.78 16.39
N GLU A 666 -57.48 46.35 17.59
CA GLU A 666 -56.53 47.43 17.92
C GLU A 666 -55.30 46.89 18.71
N LEU A 667 -55.17 45.56 18.83
CA LEU A 667 -54.13 44.84 19.58
C LEU A 667 -54.12 45.13 21.10
N GLU A 668 -55.27 45.53 21.64
CA GLU A 668 -55.44 45.69 23.08
C GLU A 668 -56.00 44.40 23.71
N PRO A 669 -55.53 43.99 24.91
CA PRO A 669 -56.10 42.86 25.62
C PRO A 669 -57.60 43.04 25.83
N ILE A 670 -58.36 42.04 25.41
CA ILE A 670 -59.78 41.93 25.76
C ILE A 670 -59.92 41.05 26.99
N ASP A 671 -61.07 41.11 27.68
CA ASP A 671 -61.38 40.38 28.93
C ASP A 671 -61.52 38.85 28.72
N PHE A 672 -60.60 38.25 27.96
CA PHE A 672 -60.42 36.82 27.76
C PHE A 672 -59.23 36.33 28.60
N PRO A 673 -59.36 35.19 29.28
CA PRO A 673 -58.24 34.61 30.00
C PRO A 673 -57.16 34.13 29.01
N THR A 674 -55.89 34.40 29.33
CA THR A 674 -54.75 33.78 28.65
C THR A 674 -54.84 32.26 28.84
N VAL A 675 -54.67 31.51 27.74
CA VAL A 675 -54.71 30.05 27.74
C VAL A 675 -53.29 29.55 27.52
N THR A 676 -52.82 28.62 28.34
CA THR A 676 -51.56 27.93 28.12
C THR A 676 -51.84 26.44 27.95
N ASP A 677 -51.41 25.86 26.84
CA ASP A 677 -51.69 24.46 26.48
C ASP A 677 -50.48 23.80 25.80
N GLU A 678 -50.37 22.49 25.90
CA GLU A 678 -49.38 21.68 25.17
C GLU A 678 -49.80 21.48 23.71
N GLU A 679 -51.10 21.55 23.44
CA GLU A 679 -51.65 21.42 22.09
C GLU A 679 -51.42 22.70 21.27
N PRO A 680 -50.99 22.59 19.99
CA PRO A 680 -50.73 23.74 19.12
C PRO A 680 -52.03 24.32 18.51
N GLU A 681 -53.16 24.22 19.19
CA GLU A 681 -54.46 24.66 18.69
C GLU A 681 -55.27 25.36 19.80
N LEU A 682 -55.91 26.48 19.43
CA LEU A 682 -56.93 27.13 20.25
C LEU A 682 -58.21 27.35 19.44
N ILE A 683 -59.34 26.90 19.98
CA ILE A 683 -60.67 27.13 19.39
C ILE A 683 -61.50 28.02 20.33
N LEU A 684 -61.97 29.15 19.83
CA LEU A 684 -62.86 30.08 20.54
C LEU A 684 -64.25 30.05 19.88
N GLU A 685 -65.29 29.68 20.63
CA GLU A 685 -66.67 29.62 20.15
C GLU A 685 -67.57 30.68 20.81
N GLY A 686 -68.57 31.17 20.07
CA GLY A 686 -69.60 32.08 20.58
C GLY A 686 -69.14 33.52 20.72
N LEU A 687 -68.11 33.92 19.97
CA LEU A 687 -67.61 35.29 19.94
C LEU A 687 -68.61 36.21 19.21
N PRO A 688 -68.86 37.43 19.72
CA PRO A 688 -69.68 38.42 19.01
C PRO A 688 -68.95 38.98 17.78
N ASP A 689 -69.70 39.56 16.84
CA ASP A 689 -69.16 40.17 15.63
C ASP A 689 -68.05 41.19 15.94
N GLY A 690 -66.86 41.02 15.35
CA GLY A 690 -65.68 41.84 15.64
C GLY A 690 -64.38 41.28 15.05
N ILE A 691 -63.31 42.07 15.13
CA ILE A 691 -61.94 41.65 14.78
C ILE A 691 -61.23 41.19 16.06
N TYR A 692 -60.67 39.99 16.02
CA TYR A 692 -59.94 39.36 17.10
C TYR A 692 -58.51 39.06 16.64
N CYS A 693 -57.54 39.40 17.47
CA CYS A 693 -56.14 39.08 17.25
C CYS A 693 -55.67 38.11 18.33
N ILE A 694 -54.83 37.14 18.00
CA ILE A 694 -54.33 36.12 18.91
C ILE A 694 -52.82 36.22 18.88
N GLU A 695 -52.24 36.62 20.00
CA GLU A 695 -50.81 36.55 20.25
C GLU A 695 -50.49 35.19 20.86
N VAL A 696 -49.59 34.44 20.25
CA VAL A 696 -49.13 33.15 20.75
C VAL A 696 -47.66 33.25 21.10
N SER A 697 -47.28 32.77 22.28
CA SER A 697 -45.88 32.60 22.66
C SER A 697 -45.58 31.18 23.13
N ASP A 698 -44.39 30.65 22.85
CA ASP A 698 -43.98 29.32 23.31
C ASP A 698 -43.08 29.35 24.56
N SER A 699 -42.58 28.18 24.96
CA SER A 699 -41.76 28.02 26.16
C SER A 699 -40.33 28.56 26.04
N SER A 700 -39.80 28.72 24.82
CA SER A 700 -38.52 29.38 24.58
C SER A 700 -38.65 30.90 24.47
N GLY A 701 -39.87 31.44 24.51
CA GLY A 701 -40.16 32.87 24.49
C GLY A 701 -40.36 33.45 23.09
N CYS A 702 -40.47 32.59 22.07
CA CYS A 702 -40.84 32.96 20.72
C CYS A 702 -42.30 33.44 20.68
N SER A 703 -42.65 34.46 19.90
CA SER A 703 -44.03 34.95 19.81
C SER A 703 -44.46 35.40 18.41
N SER A 704 -45.73 35.18 18.07
CA SER A 704 -46.36 35.60 16.81
C SER A 704 -47.80 36.03 17.03
N VAL A 705 -48.34 36.88 16.15
CA VAL A 705 -49.69 37.44 16.28
C VAL A 705 -50.43 37.31 14.95
N VAL A 706 -51.65 36.78 15.00
CA VAL A 706 -52.55 36.68 13.85
C VAL A 706 -53.90 37.32 14.16
N CYS A 707 -54.61 37.89 13.17
CA CYS A 707 -55.91 38.53 13.36
C CYS A 707 -56.95 38.02 12.35
N ASP A 708 -58.19 37.86 12.79
CA ASP A 708 -59.32 37.45 11.95
C ASP A 708 -60.64 38.09 12.40
N THR A 709 -61.69 38.00 11.58
CA THR A 709 -62.99 38.67 11.78
C THR A 709 -64.14 37.67 11.89
N ILE A 710 -64.99 37.83 12.91
CA ILE A 710 -66.25 37.10 13.09
C ILE A 710 -67.43 38.03 12.76
N GLY A 711 -68.47 37.56 12.02
CA GLY A 711 -69.74 38.29 11.80
C GLY A 711 -70.04 38.83 10.38
N VAL A 712 -71.22 39.46 10.19
CA VAL A 712 -71.71 39.92 8.85
C VAL A 712 -71.13 41.28 8.46
N VAL A 713 -70.32 41.26 7.40
CA VAL A 713 -69.62 42.40 6.78
C VAL A 713 -70.59 43.47 6.23
N THR A 714 -70.63 44.66 6.85
CA THR A 714 -71.13 45.89 6.20
C THR A 714 -69.99 46.69 5.56
N VAL A 715 -70.14 46.89 4.25
CA VAL A 715 -69.20 47.48 3.30
C VAL A 715 -68.71 48.88 3.68
N GLY A 716 -67.59 48.93 4.38
CA GLY A 716 -66.39 49.56 3.84
C GLY A 716 -65.32 48.47 3.84
N LYS A 717 -64.91 47.97 2.65
CA LYS A 717 -63.90 46.91 2.51
C LYS A 717 -62.65 47.25 3.34
N LEU A 718 -62.58 46.71 4.56
CA LEU A 718 -61.37 46.46 5.34
C LEU A 718 -60.99 45.02 5.06
N GLU A 719 -60.79 44.73 3.79
CA GLU A 719 -59.94 43.65 3.35
C GLU A 719 -59.85 43.78 1.84
N SER A 720 -58.67 44.19 1.41
CA SER A 720 -58.31 44.01 0.03
C SER A 720 -56.85 43.61 -0.06
N GLY A 721 -56.51 42.56 0.70
CA GLY A 721 -55.26 41.83 0.68
C GLY A 721 -54.23 42.31 1.71
N SER A 722 -53.33 41.41 2.08
CA SER A 722 -52.12 41.70 2.85
C SER A 722 -50.98 42.14 1.91
N PHE A 723 -49.96 42.75 2.49
CA PHE A 723 -48.71 43.02 1.79
C PHE A 723 -47.54 42.67 2.69
N GLN A 724 -46.42 42.27 2.09
CA GLN A 724 -45.28 41.80 2.89
C GLN A 724 -44.29 42.93 3.14
N MET A 725 -43.67 42.88 4.32
CA MET A 725 -42.64 43.79 4.78
C MET A 725 -41.50 42.98 5.38
N HIS A 726 -40.35 43.01 4.72
CA HIS A 726 -39.14 42.33 5.21
C HIS A 726 -37.90 43.24 5.12
N PRO A 727 -37.03 43.27 6.14
CA PRO A 727 -37.19 42.64 7.46
C PRO A 727 -38.22 43.38 8.34
N ASN A 728 -38.86 42.67 9.27
CA ASN A 728 -39.76 43.23 10.27
C ASN A 728 -39.69 42.38 11.56
N PRO A 729 -39.03 42.84 12.64
CA PRO A 729 -38.56 44.21 12.89
C PRO A 729 -37.46 44.70 11.94
N SER A 730 -37.35 46.02 11.73
CA SER A 730 -36.34 46.66 10.87
C SER A 730 -35.55 47.72 11.62
N SER A 731 -34.23 47.78 11.39
CA SER A 731 -33.33 48.79 11.95
C SER A 731 -32.89 49.86 10.94
N GLY A 732 -33.26 49.74 9.66
CA GLY A 732 -32.75 50.64 8.61
C GLY A 732 -33.65 50.75 7.38
N PHE A 733 -33.99 49.63 6.76
CA PHE A 733 -34.84 49.60 5.58
C PHE A 733 -35.88 48.48 5.67
N VAL A 734 -37.01 48.66 4.99
CA VAL A 734 -38.01 47.62 4.81
C VAL A 734 -38.32 47.50 3.32
N GLN A 735 -38.33 46.27 2.81
CA GLN A 735 -38.79 45.95 1.48
C GLN A 735 -40.31 45.78 1.50
N LEU A 736 -41.01 46.64 0.79
CA LEU A 736 -42.47 46.58 0.66
C LEU A 736 -42.83 45.77 -0.59
N THR A 737 -43.48 44.64 -0.42
CA THR A 737 -43.95 43.79 -1.52
C THR A 737 -45.46 43.89 -1.63
N LEU A 738 -45.92 44.64 -2.64
CA LEU A 738 -47.33 44.92 -2.92
C LEU A 738 -47.87 43.98 -4.01
N PRO A 739 -49.15 43.57 -3.91
CA PRO A 739 -49.80 42.83 -4.98
C PRO A 739 -49.80 43.63 -6.30
N PRO A 740 -49.40 43.03 -7.44
CA PRO A 740 -49.29 43.74 -8.72
C PRO A 740 -50.62 44.26 -9.29
N SER A 741 -51.75 43.78 -8.75
CA SER A 741 -53.10 44.26 -9.10
C SER A 741 -53.52 45.53 -8.38
N TRP A 742 -52.75 46.00 -7.37
CA TRP A 742 -53.11 47.18 -6.60
C TRP A 742 -52.74 48.48 -7.31
N GLU A 743 -53.75 49.29 -7.61
CA GLU A 743 -53.54 50.68 -8.03
C GLU A 743 -53.41 51.58 -6.78
N ILE A 744 -52.16 51.85 -6.38
CA ILE A 744 -51.82 52.56 -5.13
C ILE A 744 -52.19 54.04 -5.21
N GLN A 745 -53.05 54.48 -4.27
CA GLN A 745 -53.45 55.87 -4.11
C GLN A 745 -52.57 56.59 -3.08
N SER A 746 -52.29 55.95 -1.94
CA SER A 746 -51.41 56.50 -0.90
C SER A 746 -50.87 55.43 0.03
N ILE A 747 -49.65 55.64 0.53
CA ILE A 747 -49.06 54.89 1.65
C ILE A 747 -48.81 55.89 2.79
N SER A 748 -49.24 55.55 4.00
CA SER A 748 -49.06 56.37 5.19
C SER A 748 -48.63 55.52 6.38
N PHE A 749 -47.62 56.00 7.09
CA PHE A 749 -47.13 55.43 8.34
C PHE A 749 -47.81 56.18 9.47
N ARG A 750 -48.43 55.43 10.38
CA ARG A 750 -49.05 55.96 11.58
C ARG A 750 -48.31 55.44 12.81
N ASP A 751 -48.10 56.30 13.80
CA ASP A 751 -47.63 55.84 15.09
C ASP A 751 -48.70 55.05 15.84
N ALA A 752 -48.34 54.44 16.96
CA ALA A 752 -49.27 53.69 17.83
C ALA A 752 -50.46 54.54 18.35
N ALA A 753 -50.42 55.87 18.26
CA ALA A 753 -51.53 56.76 18.63
C ALA A 753 -52.41 57.15 17.42
N GLY A 754 -52.21 56.52 16.25
CA GLY A 754 -52.97 56.75 15.02
C GLY A 754 -52.59 58.02 14.26
N ARG A 755 -51.58 58.77 14.73
CA ARG A 755 -51.14 60.01 14.07
C ARG A 755 -50.26 59.67 12.89
N GLU A 756 -50.55 60.31 11.76
CA GLU A 756 -49.73 60.15 10.56
C GLU A 756 -48.35 60.80 10.75
N VAL A 757 -47.30 59.98 10.73
CA VAL A 757 -45.92 60.42 10.97
C VAL A 757 -45.13 60.55 9.68
N TRP A 758 -45.48 59.79 8.64
CA TRP A 758 -44.75 59.81 7.38
C TRP A 758 -45.58 59.30 6.19
N LYS A 759 -45.39 59.94 5.02
CA LYS A 759 -46.01 59.56 3.74
C LYS A 759 -44.95 59.41 2.63
N PRO A 760 -44.51 58.18 2.32
CA PRO A 760 -43.63 57.95 1.18
C PRO A 760 -44.33 58.23 -0.16
N ARG A 761 -43.54 58.64 -1.16
CA ARG A 761 -43.98 58.71 -2.55
C ARG A 761 -43.59 57.43 -3.28
N LEU A 762 -44.23 56.33 -2.93
CA LEU A 762 -44.07 55.04 -3.59
C LEU A 762 -45.42 54.64 -4.23
N ARG A 763 -45.40 54.04 -5.42
CA ARG A 763 -46.61 53.66 -6.19
C ARG A 763 -46.66 52.18 -6.60
N ALA A 764 -45.64 51.40 -6.23
CA ALA A 764 -45.49 49.97 -6.51
C ALA A 764 -44.55 49.35 -5.45
N SER A 765 -44.33 48.03 -5.48
CA SER A 765 -43.37 47.35 -4.59
C SER A 765 -41.99 48.01 -4.64
N GLY A 766 -41.32 48.12 -3.50
CA GLY A 766 -40.03 48.80 -3.43
C GLY A 766 -39.51 48.99 -2.01
N ARG A 767 -38.22 49.34 -1.93
CA ARG A 767 -37.52 49.55 -0.67
C ARG A 767 -37.86 50.92 -0.06
N LEU A 768 -38.14 50.93 1.24
CA LEU A 768 -38.36 52.12 2.03
C LEU A 768 -37.30 52.23 3.13
N GLU A 769 -36.60 53.36 3.16
CA GLU A 769 -35.66 53.69 4.23
C GLU A 769 -36.44 54.17 5.47
N VAL A 770 -36.48 53.32 6.49
CA VAL A 770 -37.29 53.48 7.71
C VAL A 770 -36.46 53.83 8.94
N GLY A 771 -35.13 53.80 8.87
CA GLY A 771 -34.23 54.19 9.97
C GLY A 771 -34.34 55.66 10.41
N ARG A 772 -35.13 56.48 9.71
CA ARG A 772 -35.49 57.85 10.13
C ARG A 772 -36.66 57.92 11.11
N LEU A 773 -37.42 56.84 11.23
CA LEU A 773 -38.53 56.75 12.18
C LEU A 773 -37.94 56.45 13.55
N THR A 774 -38.51 57.05 14.60
CA THR A 774 -38.07 56.74 15.97
C THR A 774 -38.40 55.29 16.30
N ARG A 775 -37.59 54.65 17.16
CA ARG A 775 -37.88 53.29 17.63
C ARG A 775 -39.31 53.18 18.16
N GLY A 776 -39.99 52.10 17.81
CA GLY A 776 -41.38 51.88 18.18
C GLY A 776 -42.22 51.23 17.08
N THR A 777 -43.50 51.04 17.39
CA THR A 777 -44.46 50.36 16.53
C THR A 777 -45.17 51.35 15.60
N TYR A 778 -45.20 51.02 14.32
CA TYR A 778 -45.89 51.77 13.29
C TYR A 778 -46.90 50.89 12.56
N PHE A 779 -47.99 51.50 12.12
CA PHE A 779 -48.96 50.89 11.22
C PHE A 779 -48.79 51.48 9.84
N VAL A 780 -48.49 50.62 8.86
CA VAL A 780 -48.34 51.01 7.46
C VAL A 780 -49.69 50.83 6.77
N GLU A 781 -50.39 51.94 6.53
CA GLU A 781 -51.67 51.98 5.83
C GLU A 781 -51.45 52.20 4.33
N ILE A 782 -51.97 51.29 3.50
CA ILE A 782 -51.94 51.38 2.04
C ILE A 782 -53.35 51.49 1.50
N ARG A 783 -53.66 52.65 0.90
CA ARG A 783 -54.92 52.90 0.21
C ARG A 783 -54.74 52.63 -1.27
N HIS A 784 -55.60 51.80 -1.82
CA HIS A 784 -55.63 51.48 -3.25
C HIS A 784 -57.07 51.49 -3.78
N ALA A 785 -57.25 51.32 -5.09
CA ALA A 785 -58.56 51.45 -5.74
C ALA A 785 -59.68 50.54 -5.20
N HIS A 786 -59.36 49.48 -4.45
CA HIS A 786 -60.30 48.48 -3.96
C HIS A 786 -60.52 48.46 -2.45
N GLY A 787 -59.76 49.26 -1.67
CA GLY A 787 -59.85 49.28 -0.21
C GLY A 787 -58.59 49.83 0.47
N VAL A 788 -58.43 49.48 1.74
CA VAL A 788 -57.28 49.84 2.58
C VAL A 788 -56.69 48.56 3.20
N ALA A 789 -55.38 48.39 3.11
CA ALA A 789 -54.62 47.34 3.78
C ALA A 789 -53.70 47.95 4.86
N ILE A 790 -53.55 47.28 5.99
CA ILE A 790 -52.74 47.77 7.12
C ILE A 790 -51.88 46.63 7.65
N GLU A 791 -50.57 46.86 7.80
CA GLU A 791 -49.64 45.89 8.38
C GLU A 791 -48.78 46.56 9.46
N ARG A 792 -48.41 45.79 10.50
CA ARG A 792 -47.57 46.26 11.61
C ARG A 792 -46.10 46.26 11.18
N LEU A 793 -45.38 47.34 11.45
CA LEU A 793 -43.93 47.44 11.31
C LEU A 793 -43.29 47.83 12.64
N VAL A 794 -42.31 47.05 13.08
CA VAL A 794 -41.53 47.34 14.28
C VAL A 794 -40.18 47.95 13.88
N ILE A 795 -39.84 49.10 14.44
CA ILE A 795 -38.53 49.74 14.23
C ILE A 795 -37.67 49.57 15.49
N ASN A 796 -36.55 48.86 15.35
CA ASN A 796 -35.65 48.46 16.45
C ASN A 796 -34.57 49.48 16.83
#